data_AF-A0A4V2WRS7-F1
#
_entry.id   AF-A0A4V2WRS7-F1
#
_cell.length_a   1.000
_cell.length_b   1.000
_cell.length_c   1.000
_cell.angle_alpha   90.00
_cell.angle_beta   90.00
_cell.angle_gamma   90.00
#
_symmetry.space_group_name_H-M   'P 1'
#
loop_
_entity.id
_entity.type
_entity.pdbx_description
1 polymer ?
#
loop_
_entity_poly.entity_id
_entity_poly.type
_entity_poly.pdbx_seq_one_letter_code
_entity_poly.pdbx_strand_id
1 'polypeptide(L)'
;MRNTLKWIFLVAVLITAFYFLRQVVNSSNQQVSELQVNDTLVNRTQSEGSREQVQEVSTATALFDTSNLRECEIFQQEYNVARRNWLNGQEQAWGNYLQEGYSLIDVTLVMARFTHPRLAAGFRAEQLRWQSEVAIYNRDLNQSASQSIEGFAASGMTFQRAIPLPGLDSFESMSESEKTQVLRELPVNVDDIAYFIYEGLPFEDITMMLDSIEDPQSVVNYDRHDIVSLFDYAVVASRPKIVEELLLRGMTPTEDEFLASSMDWALLSLSRYLQSERKDETVEVVKRLMGLGARARFESVSPSTVKGSFQGYDYHFNEEQLTSLRNDYQLDLTQIPELSSPLLDEEHPLLMELSQNLNNHLSIALGTEHSSTLRDECWETVTAISQQWNPRSKQEIYDELTEGLGEPPAGIHAMLSDIDPVLVDWYRTYKEHPSRQRSFTPFPQEVNELLWARNYDQAIEVLESHEFTPAESQSLFSQLLEFGPDIYPVLMSSSLRQGKIDYLQFVLRLRAPQEMQPLESLGADLRGFDERQKTLLFYAVDQMNSELVTYLVEEGFPYSFDDLGQDPLHAALRQGVMRGSITELEQTVATLMSYQPQVDEFHRNRLAVLRLKYPDVYQNLVSRYPQLAIDNNQPLPRVR
;
A
#
# COMPACT_ATOMS: atom_id res chain seq x y z
N MET A 1 2.45 -47.61 -24.44
CA MET A 1 1.27 -47.92 -23.59
C MET A 1 1.30 -47.27 -22.19
N ARG A 2 2.47 -46.92 -21.63
CA ARG A 2 2.56 -46.37 -20.25
C ARG A 2 2.30 -44.85 -20.15
N ASN A 3 2.49 -44.08 -21.23
CA ASN A 3 2.20 -42.63 -21.28
C ASN A 3 0.74 -42.31 -21.64
N THR A 4 0.07 -43.16 -22.41
CA THR A 4 -1.36 -43.01 -22.73
C THR A 4 -2.25 -43.28 -21.52
N LEU A 5 -1.86 -44.16 -20.60
CA LEU A 5 -2.59 -44.37 -19.34
C LEU A 5 -2.45 -43.20 -18.37
N LYS A 6 -1.31 -42.49 -18.35
CA LYS A 6 -1.10 -41.31 -17.50
C LYS A 6 -1.96 -40.12 -17.94
N TRP A 7 -2.09 -39.91 -19.25
CA TRP A 7 -2.97 -38.89 -19.82
C TRP A 7 -4.45 -39.16 -19.55
N ILE A 8 -4.89 -40.41 -19.67
CA ILE A 8 -6.28 -40.79 -19.35
C ILE A 8 -6.58 -40.59 -17.87
N PHE A 9 -5.62 -40.88 -16.97
CA PHE A 9 -5.79 -40.67 -15.53
C PHE A 9 -5.83 -39.18 -15.16
N LEU A 10 -5.00 -38.34 -15.80
CA LEU A 10 -4.98 -36.89 -15.56
C LEU A 10 -6.26 -36.21 -16.07
N VAL A 11 -6.75 -36.61 -17.25
CA VAL A 11 -8.03 -36.13 -17.80
C VAL A 11 -9.21 -36.60 -16.93
N ALA A 12 -9.19 -37.83 -16.40
CA ALA A 12 -10.22 -38.31 -15.50
C ALA A 12 -10.25 -37.54 -14.17
N VAL A 13 -9.08 -37.19 -13.60
CA VAL A 13 -8.98 -36.37 -12.39
C VAL A 13 -9.45 -34.93 -12.62
N LEU A 14 -9.16 -34.36 -13.79
CA LEU A 14 -9.65 -33.01 -14.14
C LEU A 14 -11.16 -32.99 -14.38
N ILE A 15 -11.73 -34.05 -14.98
CA ILE A 15 -13.18 -34.16 -15.18
C ILE A 15 -13.91 -34.34 -13.83
N THR A 16 -13.37 -35.11 -12.88
CA THR A 16 -13.96 -35.25 -11.55
C THR A 16 -13.80 -33.98 -10.70
N ALA A 17 -12.68 -33.27 -10.80
CA ALA A 17 -12.49 -31.96 -10.16
C ALA A 17 -13.46 -30.92 -10.74
N PHE A 18 -13.67 -30.90 -12.05
CA PHE A 18 -14.64 -30.02 -12.72
C PHE A 18 -16.09 -30.37 -12.33
N TYR A 19 -16.42 -31.65 -12.16
CA TYR A 19 -17.73 -32.08 -11.68
C TYR A 19 -17.98 -31.67 -10.23
N PHE A 20 -16.95 -31.70 -9.37
CA PHE A 20 -17.01 -31.22 -7.99
C PHE A 20 -17.14 -29.69 -7.91
N LEU A 21 -16.37 -28.94 -8.71
CA LEU A 21 -16.49 -27.48 -8.83
C LEU A 21 -17.88 -27.06 -9.33
N ARG A 22 -18.45 -27.81 -10.29
CA ARG A 22 -19.81 -27.55 -10.77
C ARG A 22 -20.89 -27.83 -9.71
N GLN A 23 -20.68 -28.81 -8.82
CA GLN A 23 -21.58 -29.07 -7.68
C GLN A 23 -21.50 -27.94 -6.63
N VAL A 24 -20.31 -27.43 -6.34
CA VAL A 24 -20.09 -26.33 -5.39
C VAL A 24 -20.65 -25.00 -5.93
N VAL A 25 -20.52 -24.74 -7.23
CA VAL A 25 -21.11 -23.55 -7.86
C VAL A 25 -22.65 -23.66 -7.94
N ASN A 26 -23.20 -24.84 -8.25
CA ASN A 26 -24.65 -25.03 -8.27
C ASN A 26 -25.29 -24.98 -6.87
N SER A 27 -24.59 -25.41 -5.80
CA SER A 27 -25.10 -25.24 -4.43
C SER A 27 -25.07 -23.78 -3.97
N SER A 28 -24.07 -23.00 -4.42
CA SER A 28 -24.02 -21.55 -4.16
C SER A 28 -25.16 -20.78 -4.87
N ASN A 29 -25.54 -21.19 -6.08
CA ASN A 29 -26.63 -20.56 -6.83
C ASN A 29 -28.03 -20.92 -6.32
N GLN A 30 -28.21 -22.04 -5.61
CA GLN A 30 -29.48 -22.37 -4.96
C GLN A 30 -29.71 -21.64 -3.63
N GLN A 31 -28.65 -21.15 -2.96
CA GLN A 31 -28.77 -20.40 -1.71
C GLN A 31 -29.03 -18.90 -1.90
N VAL A 32 -28.87 -18.37 -3.13
CA VAL A 32 -29.12 -16.95 -3.46
C VAL A 32 -30.56 -16.71 -3.94
N SER A 33 -31.36 -17.76 -4.18
CA SER A 33 -32.69 -17.62 -4.78
C SER A 33 -33.87 -17.51 -3.79
N GLU A 34 -33.62 -17.45 -2.47
CA GLU A 34 -34.65 -17.17 -1.45
C GLU A 34 -34.21 -16.09 -0.46
N LEU A 35 -33.97 -14.87 -0.97
CA LEU A 35 -34.06 -13.65 -0.16
C LEU A 35 -34.91 -12.64 -0.96
N GLN A 36 -36.20 -12.59 -0.61
CA GLN A 36 -37.12 -11.57 -1.09
C GLN A 36 -36.64 -10.19 -0.63
N VAL A 37 -36.02 -9.44 -1.55
CA VAL A 37 -35.79 -8.01 -1.40
C VAL A 37 -37.01 -7.28 -1.94
N ASN A 38 -37.71 -6.56 -1.06
CA ASN A 38 -38.81 -5.68 -1.41
C ASN A 38 -38.31 -4.57 -2.34
N ASP A 39 -38.84 -4.60 -3.55
CA ASP A 39 -38.60 -3.66 -4.64
C ASP A 39 -39.36 -2.35 -4.37
N THR A 40 -38.67 -1.31 -3.89
CA THR A 40 -39.13 0.07 -4.03
C THR A 40 -37.95 1.00 -4.26
N LEU A 41 -38.10 1.86 -5.28
CA LEU A 41 -37.19 2.91 -5.77
C LEU A 41 -36.10 2.48 -6.74
N VAL A 42 -36.47 2.27 -8.03
CA VAL A 42 -36.05 3.14 -9.15
C VAL A 42 -37.07 2.94 -10.28
N ASN A 43 -37.92 3.93 -10.52
CA ASN A 43 -38.63 4.08 -11.80
C ASN A 43 -38.91 5.56 -12.03
N ARG A 44 -37.98 6.25 -12.70
CA ARG A 44 -38.27 7.56 -13.31
C ARG A 44 -37.28 7.88 -14.43
N THR A 45 -37.65 7.47 -15.64
CA THR A 45 -37.58 8.35 -16.81
C THR A 45 -38.53 7.83 -17.88
N GLN A 46 -39.55 8.62 -18.18
CA GLN A 46 -40.08 8.96 -19.52
C GLN A 46 -41.56 9.34 -19.41
N SER A 47 -41.84 10.63 -19.46
CA SER A 47 -43.04 11.18 -20.09
C SER A 47 -42.83 12.67 -20.31
N GLU A 48 -42.66 13.05 -21.58
CA GLU A 48 -42.92 14.39 -22.08
C GLU A 48 -44.39 14.76 -21.81
N GLY A 49 -44.66 16.05 -21.57
CA GLY A 49 -46.03 16.58 -21.53
C GLY A 49 -46.28 17.68 -20.49
N SER A 50 -45.77 18.88 -20.76
CA SER A 50 -46.41 20.18 -20.48
C SER A 50 -47.14 20.41 -19.14
N ARG A 51 -46.56 21.23 -18.27
CA ARG A 51 -47.17 22.50 -17.80
C ARG A 51 -46.17 23.34 -16.99
N GLU A 52 -46.03 24.59 -17.41
CA GLU A 52 -45.36 25.67 -16.70
C GLU A 52 -45.81 25.76 -15.25
N GLN A 53 -44.87 25.56 -14.32
CA GLN A 53 -44.75 26.40 -13.14
C GLN A 53 -43.27 26.67 -12.92
N VAL A 54 -42.91 27.92 -13.20
CA VAL A 54 -41.62 28.53 -12.85
C VAL A 54 -41.51 28.46 -11.34
N GLN A 55 -40.76 27.48 -10.86
CA GLN A 55 -40.23 27.47 -9.51
C GLN A 55 -38.75 27.77 -9.67
N GLU A 56 -38.39 29.02 -9.38
CA GLU A 56 -37.00 29.48 -9.31
C GLU A 56 -36.22 28.50 -8.45
N VAL A 57 -35.42 27.65 -9.11
CA VAL A 57 -34.35 26.91 -8.44
C VAL A 57 -33.35 27.97 -8.04
N SER A 58 -33.41 28.35 -6.77
CA SER A 58 -32.41 29.15 -6.07
C SER A 58 -31.03 28.52 -6.31
N THR A 59 -30.32 29.05 -7.30
CA THR A 59 -28.89 28.89 -7.53
C THR A 59 -28.14 29.65 -6.44
N ALA A 60 -28.19 29.11 -5.23
CA ALA A 60 -27.17 29.40 -4.23
C ALA A 60 -26.18 28.25 -4.29
N THR A 61 -25.31 28.26 -5.30
CA THR A 61 -24.06 27.50 -5.24
C THR A 61 -23.34 28.05 -4.00
N ALA A 62 -23.27 27.27 -2.93
CA ALA A 62 -22.44 27.65 -1.79
C ALA A 62 -21.04 27.94 -2.34
N LEU A 63 -20.54 29.15 -2.10
CA LEU A 63 -19.18 29.51 -2.48
C LEU A 63 -18.25 28.57 -1.72
N PHE A 64 -17.44 27.79 -2.44
CA PHE A 64 -16.44 26.91 -1.86
C PHE A 64 -15.42 27.76 -1.09
N ASP A 65 -15.18 27.45 0.18
CA ASP A 65 -14.29 28.25 1.04
C ASP A 65 -12.88 27.65 1.04
N THR A 66 -12.00 28.18 0.20
CA THR A 66 -10.60 27.75 0.12
C THR A 66 -9.79 28.08 1.38
N SER A 67 -10.34 28.84 2.33
CA SER A 67 -9.71 29.07 3.64
C SER A 67 -10.05 27.99 4.68
N ASN A 68 -11.07 27.16 4.41
CA ASN A 68 -11.48 26.08 5.31
C ASN A 68 -10.62 24.82 5.08
N LEU A 69 -9.86 24.42 6.11
CA LEU A 69 -8.96 23.27 6.04
C LEU A 69 -9.68 21.97 5.65
N ARG A 70 -10.88 21.73 6.19
CA ARG A 70 -11.61 20.48 5.94
C ARG A 70 -12.17 20.43 4.53
N GLU A 71 -12.73 21.53 4.04
CA GLU A 71 -13.23 21.62 2.66
C GLU A 71 -12.08 21.37 1.68
N CYS A 72 -10.92 21.96 1.94
CA CYS A 72 -9.74 21.73 1.11
C CYS A 72 -9.17 20.31 1.17
N GLU A 73 -9.16 19.67 2.34
CA GLU A 73 -8.78 18.26 2.46
C GLU A 73 -9.74 17.34 1.66
N ILE A 74 -11.06 17.57 1.75
CA ILE A 74 -12.07 16.81 0.99
C ILE A 74 -11.89 17.05 -0.50
N PHE A 75 -11.81 18.31 -0.92
CA PHE A 75 -11.67 18.66 -2.33
C PHE A 75 -10.41 18.05 -2.94
N GLN A 76 -9.27 18.09 -2.25
CA GLN A 76 -8.05 17.44 -2.73
C GLN A 76 -8.21 15.92 -2.86
N GLN A 77 -8.92 15.27 -1.94
CA GLN A 77 -9.22 13.84 -2.05
C GLN A 77 -10.11 13.54 -3.26
N GLU A 78 -11.19 14.29 -3.44
CA GLU A 78 -12.12 14.14 -4.56
C GLU A 78 -11.43 14.42 -5.90
N TYR A 79 -10.62 15.49 -5.98
CA TYR A 79 -9.78 15.81 -7.14
C TYR A 79 -8.84 14.64 -7.48
N ASN A 80 -8.15 14.08 -6.50
CA ASN A 80 -7.24 12.96 -6.70
C ASN A 80 -7.97 11.67 -7.10
N VAL A 81 -9.17 11.43 -6.58
CA VAL A 81 -10.03 10.31 -7.00
C VAL A 81 -10.49 10.50 -8.45
N ALA A 82 -11.02 11.67 -8.81
CA ALA A 82 -11.47 11.98 -10.16
C ALA A 82 -10.32 11.87 -11.18
N ARG A 83 -9.15 12.46 -10.87
CA ARG A 83 -7.95 12.34 -11.70
C ARG A 83 -7.49 10.89 -11.88
N ARG A 84 -7.54 10.07 -10.82
CA ARG A 84 -7.22 8.64 -10.92
C ARG A 84 -8.23 7.87 -11.77
N ASN A 85 -9.52 8.14 -11.61
CA ASN A 85 -10.56 7.52 -12.42
C ASN A 85 -10.38 7.85 -13.91
N TRP A 86 -10.04 9.09 -14.22
CA TRP A 86 -9.67 9.50 -15.57
C TRP A 86 -8.45 8.71 -16.09
N LEU A 87 -7.36 8.65 -15.31
CA LEU A 87 -6.15 7.91 -15.67
C LEU A 87 -6.41 6.43 -15.94
N ASN A 88 -7.21 5.77 -15.10
CA ASN A 88 -7.59 4.37 -15.30
C ASN A 88 -8.36 4.18 -16.61
N GLY A 89 -9.17 5.17 -17.01
CA GLY A 89 -9.84 5.17 -18.32
C GLY A 89 -8.88 5.29 -19.50
N GLN A 90 -7.66 5.82 -19.30
CA GLN A 90 -6.63 5.94 -20.34
C GLN A 90 -5.75 4.69 -20.48
N GLU A 91 -5.79 3.75 -19.54
CA GLU A 91 -4.86 2.60 -19.49
C GLU A 91 -4.86 1.78 -20.80
N GLN A 92 -6.03 1.57 -21.39
CA GLN A 92 -6.17 0.85 -22.66
C GLN A 92 -5.94 1.75 -23.90
N ALA A 93 -5.90 3.07 -23.72
CA ALA A 93 -5.80 4.05 -24.80
C ALA A 93 -4.35 4.36 -25.20
N TRP A 94 -3.38 4.20 -24.30
CA TRP A 94 -1.98 4.58 -24.57
C TRP A 94 -1.41 3.92 -25.83
N GLY A 95 -1.69 2.62 -26.04
CA GLY A 95 -1.28 1.90 -27.25
C GLY A 95 -1.99 2.33 -28.53
N ASN A 96 -3.20 2.90 -28.44
CA ASN A 96 -3.97 3.36 -29.60
C ASN A 96 -3.35 4.61 -30.22
N TYR A 97 -2.73 5.49 -29.43
CA TYR A 97 -2.04 6.67 -29.94
C TYR A 97 -0.87 6.32 -30.88
N LEU A 98 -0.25 5.15 -30.70
CA LEU A 98 0.76 4.64 -31.65
C LEU A 98 0.13 4.31 -33.01
N GLN A 99 -1.11 3.82 -33.03
CA GLN A 99 -1.86 3.52 -34.26
C GLN A 99 -2.35 4.79 -34.95
N GLU A 100 -2.59 5.86 -34.17
CA GLU A 100 -2.94 7.20 -34.66
C GLU A 100 -1.75 7.96 -35.25
N GLY A 101 -0.54 7.40 -35.14
CA GLY A 101 0.67 7.90 -35.80
C GLY A 101 1.63 8.69 -34.90
N TYR A 102 1.36 8.76 -33.59
CA TYR A 102 2.32 9.31 -32.63
C TYR A 102 3.50 8.36 -32.45
N SER A 103 4.70 8.91 -32.22
CA SER A 103 5.88 8.09 -31.97
C SER A 103 5.84 7.47 -30.56
N LEU A 104 6.58 6.36 -30.37
CA LEU A 104 6.68 5.74 -29.05
C LEU A 104 7.25 6.69 -28.00
N ILE A 105 8.22 7.53 -28.36
CA ILE A 105 8.79 8.50 -27.42
C ILE A 105 7.78 9.60 -27.06
N ASP A 106 7.01 10.11 -28.02
CA ASP A 106 5.99 11.14 -27.75
C ASP A 106 4.94 10.62 -26.79
N VAL A 107 4.38 9.43 -27.05
CA VAL A 107 3.39 8.81 -26.16
C VAL A 107 3.97 8.55 -24.77
N THR A 108 5.22 8.07 -24.69
CA THR A 108 5.90 7.83 -23.41
C THR A 108 6.05 9.14 -22.60
N LEU A 109 6.52 10.21 -23.25
CA LEU A 109 6.72 11.51 -22.60
C LEU A 109 5.40 12.14 -22.17
N VAL A 110 4.36 12.06 -23.01
CA VAL A 110 3.02 12.56 -22.67
C VAL A 110 2.47 11.76 -21.49
N MET A 111 2.56 10.43 -21.51
CA MET A 111 2.13 9.57 -20.40
C MET A 111 2.86 9.95 -19.10
N ALA A 112 4.16 10.24 -19.16
CA ALA A 112 4.95 10.68 -18.00
C ALA A 112 4.51 12.04 -17.42
N ARG A 113 3.80 12.89 -18.19
CA ARG A 113 3.21 14.14 -17.66
C ARG A 113 1.98 13.88 -16.78
N PHE A 114 1.25 12.80 -17.03
CA PHE A 114 0.03 12.47 -16.30
C PHE A 114 0.21 11.37 -15.26
N THR A 115 1.22 10.52 -15.41
CA THR A 115 1.46 9.35 -14.56
C THR A 115 2.81 9.45 -13.84
N HIS A 116 3.09 8.49 -12.95
CA HIS A 116 4.42 8.37 -12.39
C HIS A 116 5.42 7.90 -13.48
N PRO A 117 6.66 8.42 -13.55
CA PRO A 117 7.62 8.06 -14.61
C PRO A 117 7.89 6.55 -14.76
N ARG A 118 7.77 5.76 -13.68
CA ARG A 118 7.82 4.28 -13.76
C ARG A 118 6.73 3.68 -14.65
N LEU A 119 5.52 4.21 -14.62
CA LEU A 119 4.43 3.66 -15.44
C LEU A 119 4.70 3.93 -16.92
N ALA A 120 5.21 5.12 -17.26
CA ALA A 120 5.65 5.43 -18.61
C ALA A 120 6.84 4.57 -19.06
N ALA A 121 7.79 4.30 -18.15
CA ALA A 121 8.91 3.39 -18.41
C ALA A 121 8.43 1.96 -18.70
N GLY A 122 7.53 1.43 -17.86
CA GLY A 122 6.92 0.11 -18.07
C GLY A 122 6.16 0.02 -19.39
N PHE A 123 5.36 1.04 -19.74
CA PHE A 123 4.70 1.12 -21.04
C PHE A 123 5.72 1.07 -22.18
N ARG A 124 6.76 1.90 -22.13
CA ARG A 124 7.80 1.92 -23.17
C ARG A 124 8.52 0.58 -23.30
N ALA A 125 8.90 -0.03 -22.18
CA ALA A 125 9.54 -1.34 -22.16
C ALA A 125 8.62 -2.42 -22.74
N GLU A 126 7.33 -2.42 -22.39
CA GLU A 126 6.32 -3.32 -22.98
C GLU A 126 6.22 -3.16 -24.50
N GLN A 127 6.17 -1.92 -25.01
CA GLN A 127 6.11 -1.66 -26.44
C GLN A 127 7.40 -2.11 -27.16
N LEU A 128 8.57 -1.93 -26.56
CA LEU A 128 9.84 -2.43 -27.11
C LEU A 128 9.89 -3.97 -27.10
N ARG A 129 9.34 -4.60 -26.07
CA ARG A 129 9.24 -6.07 -25.92
C ARG A 129 8.18 -6.70 -26.81
N TRP A 130 7.27 -5.92 -27.39
CA TRP A 130 6.10 -6.42 -28.14
C TRP A 130 6.45 -7.40 -29.27
N GLN A 131 7.63 -7.25 -29.88
CA GLN A 131 8.13 -8.13 -30.95
C GLN A 131 9.22 -9.13 -30.49
N SER A 132 9.49 -9.22 -29.19
CA SER A 132 10.41 -10.23 -28.66
C SER A 132 9.88 -11.65 -28.89
N GLU A 133 10.78 -12.62 -28.97
CA GLU A 133 10.45 -14.03 -29.18
C GLU A 133 9.45 -14.53 -28.12
N VAL A 134 9.68 -14.22 -26.84
CA VAL A 134 8.80 -14.63 -25.74
C VAL A 134 7.44 -13.94 -25.80
N ALA A 135 7.39 -12.65 -26.16
CA ALA A 135 6.11 -11.94 -26.29
C ALA A 135 5.25 -12.53 -27.42
N ILE A 136 5.87 -12.86 -28.57
CA ILE A 136 5.20 -13.53 -29.70
C ILE A 136 4.72 -14.92 -29.26
N TYR A 137 5.60 -15.72 -28.67
CA TYR A 137 5.26 -17.06 -28.17
C TYR A 137 4.08 -17.03 -27.19
N ASN A 138 4.12 -16.12 -26.22
CA ASN A 138 3.05 -15.98 -25.23
C ASN A 138 1.73 -15.56 -25.90
N ARG A 139 1.77 -14.67 -26.88
CA ARG A 139 0.56 -14.25 -27.61
C ARG A 139 -0.06 -15.41 -28.37
N ASP A 140 0.75 -16.17 -29.10
CA ASP A 140 0.30 -17.34 -29.87
C ASP A 140 -0.22 -18.45 -28.95
N LEU A 141 0.43 -18.67 -27.80
CA LEU A 141 0.00 -19.62 -26.77
C LEU A 141 -1.36 -19.24 -26.20
N ASN A 142 -1.54 -17.97 -25.82
CA ASN A 142 -2.82 -17.49 -25.28
C ASN A 142 -3.92 -17.51 -26.34
N GLN A 143 -3.63 -17.15 -27.58
CA GLN A 143 -4.59 -17.24 -28.69
C GLN A 143 -5.04 -18.69 -28.91
N SER A 144 -4.09 -19.63 -28.90
CA SER A 144 -4.38 -21.06 -29.04
C SER A 144 -5.20 -21.60 -27.87
N ALA A 145 -4.88 -21.17 -26.64
CA ALA A 145 -5.63 -21.52 -25.44
C ALA A 145 -7.06 -20.97 -25.48
N SER A 146 -7.25 -19.71 -25.88
CA SER A 146 -8.58 -19.10 -26.07
C SER A 146 -9.44 -19.86 -27.07
N GLN A 147 -8.84 -20.47 -28.10
CA GLN A 147 -9.56 -21.27 -29.10
C GLN A 147 -9.83 -22.71 -28.65
N SER A 148 -9.00 -23.26 -27.77
CA SER A 148 -9.03 -24.69 -27.42
C SER A 148 -9.65 -25.01 -26.07
N ILE A 149 -9.70 -24.03 -25.15
CA ILE A 149 -10.18 -24.20 -23.78
C ILE A 149 -11.43 -23.35 -23.60
N GLU A 150 -12.58 -24.02 -23.45
CA GLU A 150 -13.86 -23.35 -23.22
C GLU A 150 -13.80 -22.47 -21.96
N GLY A 151 -14.20 -21.21 -22.09
CA GLY A 151 -14.20 -20.25 -20.98
C GLY A 151 -12.84 -19.61 -20.66
N PHE A 152 -11.74 -19.98 -21.34
CA PHE A 152 -10.40 -19.43 -21.05
C PHE A 152 -10.34 -17.90 -21.19
N ALA A 153 -10.80 -17.36 -22.32
CA ALA A 153 -10.81 -15.91 -22.54
C ALA A 153 -11.66 -15.14 -21.51
N ALA A 154 -12.75 -15.75 -21.03
CA ALA A 154 -13.63 -15.15 -20.02
C ALA A 154 -13.08 -15.26 -18.58
N SER A 155 -12.14 -16.17 -18.34
CA SER A 155 -11.58 -16.43 -17.01
C SER A 155 -10.56 -15.38 -16.55
N GLY A 156 -10.04 -14.56 -17.47
CA GLY A 156 -8.93 -13.64 -17.19
C GLY A 156 -7.57 -14.34 -16.99
N MET A 157 -7.50 -15.67 -17.13
CA MET A 157 -6.24 -16.41 -17.06
C MET A 157 -5.37 -16.12 -18.29
N THR A 158 -4.05 -16.09 -18.09
CA THR A 158 -3.06 -16.05 -19.17
C THR A 158 -2.01 -17.14 -18.95
N PHE A 159 -1.48 -17.66 -20.05
CA PHE A 159 -0.31 -18.53 -20.04
C PHE A 159 0.92 -17.76 -20.45
N GLN A 160 2.04 -18.09 -19.83
CA GLN A 160 3.34 -17.49 -20.14
C GLN A 160 4.39 -18.60 -20.19
N ARG A 161 5.37 -18.44 -21.08
CA ARG A 161 6.60 -19.23 -21.06
C ARG A 161 7.28 -19.03 -19.72
N ALA A 162 7.63 -20.12 -19.06
CA ALA A 162 8.44 -20.06 -17.84
C ALA A 162 9.83 -19.48 -18.16
N ILE A 163 10.32 -18.62 -17.26
CA ILE A 163 11.67 -18.05 -17.28
C ILE A 163 12.25 -18.23 -15.85
N PRO A 164 13.33 -19.02 -15.67
CA PRO A 164 13.97 -19.82 -16.71
C PRO A 164 13.07 -20.99 -17.13
N LEU A 165 13.42 -21.65 -18.23
CA LEU A 165 12.82 -22.94 -18.57
C LEU A 165 12.99 -23.95 -17.41
N PRO A 166 11.96 -24.74 -17.04
CA PRO A 166 12.05 -25.70 -15.92
C PRO A 166 13.17 -26.74 -16.07
N GLY A 167 13.59 -27.03 -17.31
CA GLY A 167 14.74 -27.92 -17.56
C GLY A 167 16.09 -27.33 -17.18
N LEU A 168 16.14 -26.04 -16.82
CA LEU A 168 17.33 -25.31 -16.39
C LEU A 168 17.39 -25.10 -14.86
N ASP A 169 16.39 -25.53 -14.09
CA ASP A 169 16.31 -25.28 -12.65
C ASP A 169 17.54 -25.77 -11.85
N SER A 170 18.17 -26.86 -12.31
CA SER A 170 19.36 -27.45 -11.69
C SER A 170 20.65 -27.22 -12.48
N PHE A 171 20.64 -26.29 -13.46
CA PHE A 171 21.71 -26.12 -14.43
C PHE A 171 23.10 -25.95 -13.80
N GLU A 172 23.22 -25.13 -12.74
CA GLU A 172 24.49 -24.91 -12.03
C GLU A 172 25.14 -26.21 -11.52
N SER A 173 24.32 -27.15 -11.04
CA SER A 173 24.77 -28.41 -10.44
C SER A 173 25.07 -29.53 -11.44
N MET A 174 24.74 -29.33 -12.72
CA MET A 174 24.92 -30.32 -13.77
C MET A 174 26.40 -30.47 -14.16
N SER A 175 26.78 -31.66 -14.62
CA SER A 175 28.08 -31.86 -15.28
C SER A 175 28.14 -31.12 -16.62
N GLU A 176 29.34 -30.80 -17.09
CA GLU A 176 29.57 -30.18 -18.41
C GLU A 176 28.86 -30.89 -19.56
N SER A 177 28.85 -32.23 -19.56
CA SER A 177 28.15 -33.02 -20.58
C SER A 177 26.64 -32.90 -20.49
N GLU A 178 26.09 -32.81 -19.28
CA GLU A 178 24.65 -32.60 -19.06
C GLU A 178 24.24 -31.20 -19.48
N LYS A 179 25.01 -30.16 -19.09
CA LYS A 179 24.79 -28.78 -19.52
C LYS A 179 24.77 -28.67 -21.04
N THR A 180 25.79 -29.22 -21.71
CA THR A 180 25.86 -29.25 -23.18
C THR A 180 24.67 -29.95 -23.81
N GLN A 181 24.20 -31.06 -23.23
CA GLN A 181 23.05 -31.80 -23.75
C GLN A 181 21.76 -30.99 -23.58
N VAL A 182 21.54 -30.42 -22.39
CA VAL A 182 20.35 -29.63 -22.07
C VAL A 182 20.25 -28.40 -22.98
N LEU A 183 21.34 -27.68 -23.21
CA LEU A 183 21.36 -26.52 -24.11
C LEU A 183 21.11 -26.87 -25.58
N ARG A 184 21.36 -28.12 -26.01
CA ARG A 184 21.01 -28.59 -27.37
C ARG A 184 19.53 -28.98 -27.51
N GLU A 185 18.91 -29.43 -26.41
CA GLU A 185 17.55 -29.95 -26.42
C GLU A 185 16.50 -28.87 -26.11
N LEU A 186 16.86 -27.87 -25.31
CA LEU A 186 15.96 -26.81 -24.89
C LEU A 186 16.11 -25.56 -25.78
N PRO A 187 15.00 -24.87 -26.10
CA PRO A 187 15.03 -23.59 -26.80
C PRO A 187 15.37 -22.46 -25.82
N VAL A 188 16.62 -22.45 -25.36
CA VAL A 188 17.16 -21.39 -24.50
C VAL A 188 17.22 -20.08 -25.28
N ASN A 189 16.89 -18.97 -24.63
CA ASN A 189 16.97 -17.65 -25.25
C ASN A 189 17.50 -16.57 -24.28
N VAL A 190 17.52 -15.32 -24.73
CA VAL A 190 18.06 -14.18 -23.96
C VAL A 190 17.37 -13.97 -22.61
N ASP A 191 16.10 -14.35 -22.48
CA ASP A 191 15.33 -14.20 -21.24
C ASP A 191 15.81 -15.15 -20.14
N ASP A 192 16.08 -16.41 -20.50
CA ASP A 192 16.64 -17.39 -19.56
C ASP A 192 18.04 -16.96 -19.11
N ILE A 193 18.86 -16.42 -20.04
CA ILE A 193 20.20 -15.93 -19.72
C ILE A 193 20.11 -14.68 -18.82
N ALA A 194 19.20 -13.74 -19.12
CA ALA A 194 18.99 -12.55 -18.29
C ALA A 194 18.61 -12.91 -16.86
N TYR A 195 17.73 -13.90 -16.69
CA TYR A 195 17.41 -14.48 -15.38
C TYR A 195 18.69 -14.96 -14.67
N PHE A 196 19.50 -15.80 -15.32
CA PHE A 196 20.68 -16.37 -14.66
C PHE A 196 21.81 -15.37 -14.42
N ILE A 197 21.96 -14.34 -15.26
CA ILE A 197 22.86 -13.21 -14.98
C ILE A 197 22.46 -12.53 -13.67
N TYR A 198 21.15 -12.29 -13.50
CA TYR A 198 20.61 -11.63 -12.33
C TYR A 198 20.71 -12.49 -11.06
N GLU A 199 20.34 -13.77 -11.15
CA GLU A 199 20.40 -14.73 -10.02
C GLU A 199 21.83 -15.17 -9.69
N GLY A 200 22.80 -14.86 -10.55
CA GLY A 200 24.21 -14.95 -10.23
C GLY A 200 24.92 -16.23 -10.66
N LEU A 201 24.38 -16.97 -11.62
CA LEU A 201 24.98 -18.19 -12.19
C LEU A 201 26.45 -17.96 -12.61
N PRO A 202 27.39 -18.90 -12.42
CA PRO A 202 28.82 -18.70 -12.73
C PRO A 202 29.11 -18.20 -14.17
N PHE A 203 30.24 -17.51 -14.32
CA PHE A 203 30.62 -16.87 -15.59
C PHE A 203 30.74 -17.89 -16.75
N GLU A 204 31.35 -19.04 -16.48
CA GLU A 204 31.57 -20.11 -17.45
C GLU A 204 30.24 -20.66 -17.96
N ASP A 205 29.27 -20.81 -17.06
CA ASP A 205 27.93 -21.30 -17.37
C ASP A 205 27.14 -20.29 -18.21
N ILE A 206 27.18 -19.01 -17.85
CA ILE A 206 26.57 -17.94 -18.66
C ILE A 206 27.19 -17.91 -20.06
N THR A 207 28.51 -18.07 -20.17
CA THR A 207 29.20 -18.11 -21.47
C THR A 207 28.74 -19.29 -22.30
N MET A 208 28.58 -20.48 -21.69
CA MET A 208 28.04 -21.66 -22.36
C MET A 208 26.61 -21.43 -22.87
N MET A 209 25.77 -20.75 -22.09
CA MET A 209 24.42 -20.39 -22.53
C MET A 209 24.44 -19.37 -23.68
N LEU A 210 25.31 -18.35 -23.60
CA LEU A 210 25.49 -17.35 -24.67
C LEU A 210 25.94 -17.99 -25.99
N ASP A 211 26.75 -19.06 -25.93
CA ASP A 211 27.19 -19.82 -27.10
C ASP A 211 26.08 -20.67 -27.74
N SER A 212 25.00 -20.94 -27.01
CA SER A 212 23.88 -21.76 -27.48
C SER A 212 22.79 -20.98 -28.21
N ILE A 213 22.83 -19.64 -28.16
CA ILE A 213 21.80 -18.78 -28.75
C ILE A 213 22.30 -18.06 -30.01
N GLU A 214 21.38 -17.77 -30.94
CA GLU A 214 21.73 -17.16 -32.22
C GLU A 214 21.98 -15.64 -32.13
N ASP A 215 21.11 -14.92 -31.41
CA ASP A 215 21.17 -13.46 -31.31
C ASP A 215 21.07 -13.00 -29.85
N PRO A 216 22.21 -12.78 -29.16
CA PRO A 216 22.20 -12.26 -27.80
C PRO A 216 21.71 -10.81 -27.71
N GLN A 217 21.68 -10.05 -28.82
CA GLN A 217 21.20 -8.66 -28.86
C GLN A 217 19.68 -8.54 -28.91
N SER A 218 18.96 -9.67 -28.96
CA SER A 218 17.51 -9.72 -28.90
C SER A 218 16.96 -8.98 -27.66
N VAL A 219 15.80 -8.35 -27.83
CA VAL A 219 15.10 -7.66 -26.74
C VAL A 219 14.72 -8.66 -25.65
N VAL A 220 15.11 -8.36 -24.42
CA VAL A 220 14.78 -9.14 -23.24
C VAL A 220 13.37 -8.78 -22.74
N ASN A 221 12.53 -9.79 -22.59
CA ASN A 221 11.18 -9.73 -22.05
C ASN A 221 11.09 -10.20 -20.58
N TYR A 222 12.12 -10.86 -20.04
CA TYR A 222 12.27 -11.10 -18.60
C TYR A 222 12.15 -9.76 -17.90
N ASP A 223 11.17 -9.61 -17.00
CA ASP A 223 10.84 -8.30 -16.48
C ASP A 223 11.42 -8.07 -15.09
N ARG A 224 12.60 -7.44 -15.06
CA ARG A 224 13.17 -6.84 -13.85
C ARG A 224 13.59 -5.41 -14.19
N HIS A 225 12.94 -4.43 -13.55
CA HIS A 225 13.32 -3.00 -13.63
C HIS A 225 13.18 -2.37 -15.04
N ASP A 226 12.21 -2.79 -15.85
CA ASP A 226 11.99 -2.26 -17.21
C ASP A 226 13.21 -2.39 -18.16
N ILE A 227 14.16 -3.28 -17.81
CA ILE A 227 15.36 -3.55 -18.60
C ILE A 227 14.98 -4.38 -19.83
N VAL A 228 15.48 -3.97 -21.00
CA VAL A 228 15.16 -4.59 -22.30
C VAL A 228 16.39 -5.18 -23.00
N SER A 229 17.57 -5.09 -22.39
CA SER A 229 18.84 -5.56 -22.96
C SER A 229 19.59 -6.48 -22.00
N LEU A 230 20.13 -7.57 -22.53
CA LEU A 230 20.96 -8.51 -21.77
C LEU A 230 22.23 -7.83 -21.21
N PHE A 231 22.73 -6.81 -21.91
CA PHE A 231 23.87 -6.01 -21.48
C PHE A 231 23.60 -5.28 -20.16
N ASP A 232 22.43 -4.64 -20.05
CA ASP A 232 22.01 -3.91 -18.85
C ASP A 232 21.76 -4.84 -17.67
N TYR A 233 21.31 -6.07 -17.91
CA TYR A 233 21.26 -7.11 -16.88
C TYR A 233 22.63 -7.40 -16.27
N ALA A 234 23.67 -7.51 -17.10
CA ALA A 234 25.04 -7.73 -16.61
C ALA A 234 25.58 -6.51 -15.85
N VAL A 235 25.22 -5.29 -16.31
CA VAL A 235 25.61 -4.03 -15.67
C VAL A 235 24.94 -3.86 -14.31
N VAL A 236 23.61 -3.96 -14.23
CA VAL A 236 22.87 -3.79 -12.98
C VAL A 236 23.27 -4.86 -11.96
N ALA A 237 23.46 -6.10 -12.43
CA ALA A 237 23.94 -7.21 -11.61
C ALA A 237 25.42 -7.07 -11.23
N SER A 238 26.15 -6.04 -11.70
CA SER A 238 27.55 -5.76 -11.36
C SER A 238 28.48 -6.94 -11.67
N ARG A 239 28.43 -7.45 -12.90
CA ARG A 239 29.13 -8.65 -13.37
C ARG A 239 30.19 -8.28 -14.43
N PRO A 240 31.38 -7.74 -14.04
CA PRO A 240 32.34 -7.15 -14.99
C PRO A 240 32.82 -8.12 -16.07
N LYS A 241 33.07 -9.39 -15.72
CA LYS A 241 33.46 -10.43 -16.70
C LYS A 241 32.37 -10.71 -17.75
N ILE A 242 31.10 -10.70 -17.33
CA ILE A 242 29.98 -10.88 -18.26
C ILE A 242 29.84 -9.64 -19.14
N VAL A 243 29.94 -8.43 -18.56
CA VAL A 243 29.95 -7.18 -19.34
C VAL A 243 31.03 -7.20 -20.42
N GLU A 244 32.25 -7.61 -20.06
CA GLU A 244 33.36 -7.77 -21.01
C GLU A 244 33.05 -8.79 -22.12
N GLU A 245 32.54 -9.95 -21.77
CA GLU A 245 32.17 -10.99 -22.73
C GLU A 245 31.08 -10.51 -23.71
N LEU A 246 30.07 -9.80 -23.21
CA LEU A 246 29.02 -9.23 -24.04
C LEU A 246 29.57 -8.15 -24.99
N LEU A 247 30.52 -7.30 -24.55
CA LEU A 247 31.21 -6.35 -25.43
C LEU A 247 32.01 -7.06 -26.53
N LEU A 248 32.71 -8.16 -26.20
CA LEU A 248 33.46 -8.95 -27.18
C LEU A 248 32.55 -9.55 -28.25
N ARG A 249 31.30 -9.85 -27.91
CA ARG A 249 30.24 -10.29 -28.82
C ARG A 249 29.56 -9.14 -29.59
N GLY A 250 30.09 -7.93 -29.49
CA GLY A 250 29.63 -6.76 -30.24
C GLY A 250 28.42 -6.05 -29.63
N MET A 251 28.03 -6.37 -28.39
CA MET A 251 27.05 -5.56 -27.68
C MET A 251 27.61 -4.18 -27.34
N THR A 252 26.71 -3.22 -27.19
CA THR A 252 27.05 -1.84 -26.84
C THR A 252 26.20 -1.36 -25.66
N PRO A 253 26.69 -0.39 -24.86
CA PRO A 253 25.89 0.26 -23.85
C PRO A 253 24.59 0.83 -24.42
N THR A 254 23.49 0.68 -23.69
CA THR A 254 22.18 1.20 -24.08
C THR A 254 22.09 2.70 -23.80
N GLU A 255 21.47 3.41 -24.74
CA GLU A 255 21.20 4.85 -24.65
C GLU A 255 19.78 5.14 -25.15
N ASP A 256 18.79 4.51 -24.53
CA ASP A 256 17.39 4.79 -24.84
C ASP A 256 17.02 6.22 -24.39
N GLU A 257 16.22 6.91 -25.21
CA GLU A 257 15.82 8.30 -24.99
C GLU A 257 15.07 8.50 -23.65
N PHE A 258 14.29 7.52 -23.21
CA PHE A 258 13.51 7.61 -21.97
C PHE A 258 13.91 6.56 -20.92
N LEU A 259 14.23 5.34 -21.33
CA LEU A 259 14.70 4.31 -20.41
C LEU A 259 16.11 4.63 -19.87
N ALA A 260 16.41 4.07 -18.71
CA ALA A 260 17.73 4.21 -18.10
C ALA A 260 18.83 3.71 -19.05
N SER A 261 19.92 4.48 -19.15
CA SER A 261 21.12 4.04 -19.88
C SER A 261 21.88 2.97 -19.09
N SER A 262 22.80 2.26 -19.75
CA SER A 262 23.71 1.35 -19.02
C SER A 262 24.49 2.09 -17.93
N MET A 263 24.92 3.34 -18.16
CA MET A 263 25.65 4.09 -17.13
C MET A 263 24.73 4.50 -15.97
N ASP A 264 23.46 4.85 -16.22
CA ASP A 264 22.47 5.09 -15.17
C ASP A 264 22.32 3.87 -14.25
N TRP A 265 22.21 2.66 -14.83
CA TRP A 265 22.18 1.41 -14.07
C TRP A 265 23.47 1.16 -13.28
N ALA A 266 24.63 1.42 -13.88
CA ALA A 266 25.92 1.24 -13.23
C ALA A 266 26.10 2.18 -12.03
N LEU A 267 25.68 3.46 -12.15
CA LEU A 267 25.73 4.43 -11.06
C LEU A 267 24.73 4.11 -9.95
N LEU A 268 23.55 3.59 -10.29
CA LEU A 268 22.60 3.07 -9.31
C LEU A 268 23.21 1.90 -8.52
N SER A 269 23.82 0.92 -9.19
CA SER A 269 24.46 -0.21 -8.52
C SER A 269 25.66 0.23 -7.68
N LEU A 270 26.50 1.13 -8.20
CA LEU A 270 27.62 1.68 -7.44
C LEU A 270 27.15 2.40 -6.17
N SER A 271 26.14 3.28 -6.26
CA SER A 271 25.64 4.00 -5.09
C SER A 271 25.10 3.08 -3.99
N ARG A 272 24.46 1.96 -4.38
CA ARG A 272 23.95 0.93 -3.46
C ARG A 272 25.05 0.06 -2.83
N TYR A 273 26.11 -0.24 -3.58
CA TYR A 273 27.15 -1.19 -3.16
C TYR A 273 28.45 -0.53 -2.71
N LEU A 274 28.49 0.79 -2.56
CA LEU A 274 29.68 1.54 -2.12
C LEU A 274 30.27 1.09 -0.79
N GLN A 275 29.47 0.48 0.10
CA GLN A 275 29.88 -0.04 1.40
C GLN A 275 29.81 -1.57 1.49
N SER A 276 29.74 -2.25 0.34
CA SER A 276 29.61 -3.70 0.19
C SER A 276 30.92 -4.32 -0.30
N GLU A 277 31.09 -5.62 -0.10
CA GLU A 277 32.16 -6.41 -0.73
C GLU A 277 32.11 -6.36 -2.26
N ARG A 278 30.95 -5.98 -2.84
CA ARG A 278 30.73 -5.84 -4.29
C ARG A 278 31.18 -4.50 -4.88
N LYS A 279 31.86 -3.67 -4.08
CA LYS A 279 32.32 -2.33 -4.49
C LYS A 279 33.32 -2.41 -5.65
N ASP A 280 34.22 -3.38 -5.63
CA ASP A 280 35.26 -3.50 -6.65
C ASP A 280 34.66 -3.83 -8.02
N GLU A 281 33.70 -4.76 -8.08
CA GLU A 281 33.03 -5.16 -9.32
C GLU A 281 32.18 -4.01 -9.90
N THR A 282 31.46 -3.27 -9.05
CA THR A 282 30.68 -2.11 -9.51
C THR A 282 31.57 -1.01 -10.07
N VAL A 283 32.69 -0.71 -9.41
CA VAL A 283 33.67 0.26 -9.89
C VAL A 283 34.26 -0.17 -11.24
N GLU A 284 34.58 -1.45 -11.40
CA GLU A 284 35.11 -1.99 -12.66
C GLU A 284 34.12 -1.79 -13.82
N VAL A 285 32.84 -2.11 -13.59
CA VAL A 285 31.77 -1.89 -14.58
C VAL A 285 31.65 -0.40 -14.96
N VAL A 286 31.61 0.51 -13.98
CA VAL A 286 31.51 1.95 -14.25
C VAL A 286 32.72 2.45 -15.07
N LYS A 287 33.94 2.06 -14.71
CA LYS A 287 35.15 2.41 -15.47
C LYS A 287 35.09 1.90 -16.91
N ARG A 288 34.62 0.67 -17.10
CA ARG A 288 34.47 0.06 -18.42
C ARG A 288 33.53 0.89 -19.29
N LEU A 289 32.37 1.25 -18.76
CA LEU A 289 31.38 2.08 -19.44
C LEU A 289 31.91 3.49 -19.72
N MET A 290 32.66 4.09 -18.79
CA MET A 290 33.33 5.38 -19.02
C MET A 290 34.33 5.32 -20.16
N GLY A 291 35.11 4.23 -20.26
CA GLY A 291 36.04 4.01 -21.37
C GLY A 291 35.36 3.88 -22.73
N LEU A 292 34.08 3.50 -22.76
CA LEU A 292 33.24 3.44 -23.95
C LEU A 292 32.53 4.77 -24.25
N GLY A 293 32.67 5.78 -23.39
CA GLY A 293 31.95 7.05 -23.51
C GLY A 293 30.46 6.96 -23.19
N ALA A 294 30.03 5.94 -22.45
CA ALA A 294 28.63 5.78 -22.05
C ALA A 294 28.18 6.95 -21.16
N ARG A 295 26.96 7.43 -21.40
CA ARG A 295 26.43 8.67 -20.83
C ARG A 295 25.39 8.39 -19.75
N ALA A 296 25.21 9.30 -18.80
CA ALA A 296 24.21 9.20 -17.72
C ALA A 296 23.44 10.49 -17.51
N ARG A 297 22.25 10.39 -16.89
CA ARG A 297 21.37 11.53 -16.61
C ARG A 297 21.68 12.14 -15.25
N PHE A 298 22.02 13.42 -15.21
CA PHE A 298 22.36 14.11 -13.97
C PHE A 298 21.35 15.18 -13.57
N GLU A 299 21.15 15.32 -12.27
CA GLU A 299 20.50 16.49 -11.66
C GLU A 299 21.55 17.51 -11.19
N SER A 300 22.71 17.04 -10.72
CA SER A 300 23.81 17.87 -10.26
C SER A 300 25.14 17.13 -10.38
N VAL A 301 26.16 17.80 -10.94
CA VAL A 301 27.53 17.29 -11.08
C VAL A 301 28.51 18.36 -10.63
N SER A 302 29.34 18.04 -9.64
CA SER A 302 30.41 18.88 -9.13
C SER A 302 31.47 18.03 -8.42
N PRO A 303 32.65 18.59 -8.08
CA PRO A 303 33.66 17.86 -7.33
C PRO A 303 33.23 17.35 -5.94
N SER A 304 32.16 17.90 -5.37
CA SER A 304 31.63 17.59 -4.04
C SER A 304 30.28 16.85 -4.06
N THR A 305 29.61 16.75 -5.21
CA THR A 305 28.37 15.98 -5.34
C THR A 305 28.14 15.51 -6.77
N VAL A 306 27.71 14.25 -6.92
CA VAL A 306 27.16 13.72 -8.17
C VAL A 306 25.81 13.09 -7.82
N LYS A 307 24.75 13.57 -8.47
CA LYS A 307 23.39 13.10 -8.26
C LYS A 307 22.65 13.00 -9.59
N GLY A 308 21.87 11.94 -9.77
CA GLY A 308 20.98 11.76 -10.90
C GLY A 308 19.76 10.94 -10.51
N SER A 309 18.73 11.00 -11.35
CA SER A 309 17.53 10.18 -11.20
C SER A 309 16.97 9.77 -12.56
N PHE A 310 16.30 8.63 -12.59
CA PHE A 310 15.64 8.07 -13.76
C PHE A 310 14.51 7.14 -13.31
N GLN A 311 13.35 7.18 -13.95
CA GLN A 311 12.26 6.22 -13.72
C GLN A 311 11.93 5.95 -12.22
N GLY A 312 12.01 6.96 -11.36
CA GLY A 312 11.80 6.82 -9.91
C GLY A 312 12.90 6.06 -9.15
N TYR A 313 14.06 5.87 -9.75
CA TYR A 313 15.32 5.52 -9.09
C TYR A 313 16.22 6.76 -9.02
N ASP A 314 17.07 6.79 -8.00
CA ASP A 314 18.05 7.85 -7.81
C ASP A 314 19.40 7.25 -7.39
N TYR A 315 20.47 7.97 -7.73
CA TYR A 315 21.80 7.70 -7.22
C TYR A 315 22.41 9.01 -6.73
N HIS A 316 23.16 8.92 -5.64
CA HIS A 316 23.80 10.07 -5.02
C HIS A 316 25.16 9.71 -4.43
N PHE A 317 26.13 10.57 -4.69
CA PHE A 317 27.48 10.48 -4.18
C PHE A 317 27.84 11.81 -3.50
N ASN A 318 28.22 11.73 -2.22
CA ASN A 318 28.71 12.88 -1.47
C ASN A 318 30.22 13.09 -1.66
N GLU A 319 30.75 14.18 -1.11
CA GLU A 319 32.17 14.56 -1.27
C GLU A 319 33.15 13.50 -0.77
N GLU A 320 32.84 12.83 0.35
CA GLU A 320 33.68 11.77 0.92
C GLU A 320 33.75 10.55 -0.01
N GLN A 321 32.58 10.11 -0.50
CA GLN A 321 32.48 8.98 -1.43
C GLN A 321 33.20 9.28 -2.75
N LEU A 322 33.02 10.48 -3.31
CA LEU A 322 33.72 10.91 -4.52
C LEU A 322 35.24 10.98 -4.31
N THR A 323 35.68 11.39 -3.13
CA THR A 323 37.10 11.43 -2.79
C THR A 323 37.69 10.03 -2.65
N SER A 324 36.99 9.09 -2.01
CA SER A 324 37.39 7.67 -1.97
C SER A 324 37.47 7.07 -3.38
N LEU A 325 36.45 7.28 -4.23
CA LEU A 325 36.46 6.77 -5.61
C LEU A 325 37.65 7.30 -6.42
N ARG A 326 37.98 8.59 -6.28
CA ARG A 326 39.15 9.18 -6.96
C ARG A 326 40.47 8.65 -6.42
N ASN A 327 40.63 8.53 -5.11
CA ASN A 327 41.90 8.13 -4.50
C ASN A 327 42.16 6.62 -4.63
N ASP A 328 41.17 5.81 -4.32
CA ASP A 328 41.32 4.36 -4.20
C ASP A 328 41.25 3.70 -5.58
N TYR A 329 40.42 4.25 -6.48
CA TYR A 329 40.15 3.66 -7.78
C TYR A 329 40.53 4.54 -8.96
N GLN A 330 40.98 5.79 -8.78
CA GLN A 330 41.18 6.72 -9.90
C GLN A 330 39.91 6.89 -10.75
N LEU A 331 38.74 6.81 -10.10
CA LEU A 331 37.43 6.96 -10.73
C LEU A 331 36.86 8.35 -10.42
N ASP A 332 36.87 9.24 -11.41
CA ASP A 332 36.26 10.57 -11.31
C ASP A 332 34.91 10.59 -12.03
N LEU A 333 33.83 10.45 -11.26
CA LEU A 333 32.46 10.43 -11.79
C LEU A 333 32.06 11.74 -12.49
N THR A 334 32.77 12.86 -12.23
CA THR A 334 32.48 14.14 -12.89
C THR A 334 32.88 14.17 -14.37
N GLN A 335 33.62 13.16 -14.84
CA GLN A 335 34.04 13.01 -16.24
C GLN A 335 33.04 12.20 -17.08
N ILE A 336 31.97 11.66 -16.47
CA ILE A 336 30.93 10.94 -17.20
C ILE A 336 30.13 11.95 -18.03
N PRO A 337 30.01 11.77 -19.36
CA PRO A 337 29.25 12.71 -20.17
C PRO A 337 27.75 12.62 -19.86
N GLU A 338 27.08 13.77 -19.94
CA GLU A 338 25.65 13.86 -19.66
C GLU A 338 24.81 13.32 -20.82
N LEU A 339 23.77 12.56 -20.49
CA LEU A 339 22.68 12.18 -21.38
C LEU A 339 21.51 13.12 -21.13
N SER A 340 21.19 13.97 -22.11
CA SER A 340 20.05 14.88 -22.00
C SER A 340 18.73 14.11 -22.07
N SER A 341 17.83 14.36 -21.12
CA SER A 341 16.46 13.86 -21.22
C SER A 341 15.71 14.59 -22.33
N PRO A 342 14.92 13.88 -23.16
CA PRO A 342 14.14 14.50 -24.21
C PRO A 342 13.07 15.42 -23.60
N LEU A 343 12.94 16.62 -24.18
CA LEU A 343 11.95 17.61 -23.77
C LEU A 343 10.68 17.42 -24.60
N LEU A 344 9.54 17.36 -23.92
CA LEU A 344 8.23 17.40 -24.56
C LEU A 344 7.80 18.87 -24.70
N ASP A 345 7.46 19.28 -25.93
CA ASP A 345 6.88 20.59 -26.21
C ASP A 345 5.54 20.75 -25.46
N GLU A 346 5.35 21.88 -24.78
CA GLU A 346 4.10 22.19 -24.09
C GLU A 346 2.93 22.41 -25.08
N GLU A 347 3.23 22.71 -26.35
CA GLU A 347 2.28 22.79 -27.46
C GLU A 347 2.09 21.45 -28.21
N HIS A 348 2.60 20.33 -27.68
CA HIS A 348 2.47 19.03 -28.32
C HIS A 348 0.97 18.62 -28.46
N PRO A 349 0.47 18.24 -29.66
CA PRO A 349 -0.96 18.03 -29.90
C PRO A 349 -1.61 17.02 -28.94
N LEU A 350 -0.97 15.87 -28.71
CA LEU A 350 -1.48 14.85 -27.79
C LEU A 350 -1.52 15.33 -26.32
N LEU A 351 -0.54 16.15 -25.91
CA LEU A 351 -0.50 16.71 -24.56
C LEU A 351 -1.65 17.69 -24.36
N MET A 352 -1.88 18.58 -25.34
CA MET A 352 -2.97 19.54 -25.32
C MET A 352 -4.33 18.85 -25.29
N GLU A 353 -4.54 17.83 -26.14
CA GLU A 353 -5.77 17.06 -26.20
C GLU A 353 -6.08 16.37 -24.86
N LEU A 354 -5.10 15.63 -24.32
CA LEU A 354 -5.28 14.92 -23.05
C LEU A 354 -5.44 15.87 -21.86
N SER A 355 -4.75 17.01 -21.87
CA SER A 355 -4.92 18.05 -20.85
C SER A 355 -6.33 18.63 -20.89
N GLN A 356 -6.86 18.92 -22.08
CA GLN A 356 -8.23 19.39 -22.24
C GLN A 356 -9.24 18.32 -21.82
N ASN A 357 -9.00 17.05 -22.16
CA ASN A 357 -9.85 15.93 -21.79
C ASN A 357 -9.90 15.76 -20.26
N LEU A 358 -8.74 15.81 -19.60
CA LEU A 358 -8.64 15.78 -18.14
C LEU A 358 -9.37 16.97 -17.50
N ASN A 359 -9.16 18.18 -17.99
CA ASN A 359 -9.83 19.38 -17.46
C ASN A 359 -11.36 19.28 -17.58
N ASN A 360 -11.86 18.80 -18.72
CA ASN A 360 -13.29 18.57 -18.92
C ASN A 360 -13.81 17.49 -17.95
N HIS A 361 -13.09 16.38 -17.79
CA HIS A 361 -13.44 15.32 -16.86
C HIS A 361 -13.51 15.82 -15.41
N LEU A 362 -12.49 16.54 -14.96
CA LEU A 362 -12.43 17.13 -13.62
C LEU A 362 -13.57 18.13 -13.40
N SER A 363 -13.88 18.95 -14.41
CA SER A 363 -14.95 19.94 -14.30
C SER A 363 -16.33 19.29 -14.11
N ILE A 364 -16.59 18.20 -14.82
CA ILE A 364 -17.82 17.42 -14.68
C ILE A 364 -17.85 16.70 -13.32
N ALA A 365 -16.76 16.03 -12.96
CA ALA A 365 -16.68 15.22 -11.74
C ALA A 365 -16.80 16.05 -10.46
N LEU A 366 -16.25 17.28 -10.47
CA LEU A 366 -16.22 18.18 -9.31
C LEU A 366 -17.29 19.28 -9.37
N GLY A 367 -18.05 19.36 -10.47
CA GLY A 367 -19.10 20.37 -10.66
C GLY A 367 -18.57 21.81 -10.75
N THR A 368 -17.33 22.02 -11.19
CA THR A 368 -16.70 23.36 -11.27
C THR A 368 -15.69 23.46 -12.42
N GLU A 369 -15.78 24.53 -13.21
CA GLU A 369 -14.83 24.80 -14.31
C GLU A 369 -13.46 25.30 -13.83
N HIS A 370 -13.32 25.62 -12.53
CA HIS A 370 -12.09 26.15 -11.93
C HIS A 370 -11.38 25.13 -11.02
N SER A 371 -11.53 23.84 -11.31
CA SER A 371 -11.00 22.75 -10.48
C SER A 371 -9.48 22.81 -10.24
N SER A 372 -8.69 23.25 -11.21
CA SER A 372 -7.25 23.43 -11.08
C SER A 372 -6.88 24.59 -10.15
N THR A 373 -7.55 25.74 -10.29
CA THR A 373 -7.36 26.91 -9.43
C THR A 373 -7.75 26.60 -7.99
N LEU A 374 -8.91 25.97 -7.78
CA LEU A 374 -9.37 25.55 -6.45
C LEU A 374 -8.41 24.54 -5.80
N ARG A 375 -7.84 23.61 -6.60
CA ARG A 375 -6.81 22.68 -6.11
C ARG A 375 -5.59 23.45 -5.61
N ASP A 376 -5.11 24.43 -6.37
CA ASP A 376 -3.90 25.18 -6.00
C ASP A 376 -4.13 26.03 -4.75
N GLU A 377 -5.24 26.76 -4.67
CA GLU A 377 -5.63 27.52 -3.47
C GLU A 377 -5.77 26.60 -2.25
N CYS A 378 -6.41 25.44 -2.41
CA CYS A 378 -6.53 24.48 -1.32
C CYS A 378 -5.21 23.83 -0.92
N TRP A 379 -4.32 23.59 -1.88
CA TRP A 379 -2.99 23.10 -1.60
C TRP A 379 -2.19 24.13 -0.80
N GLU A 380 -2.30 25.43 -1.13
CA GLU A 380 -1.69 26.51 -0.35
C GLU A 380 -2.23 26.57 1.08
N THR A 381 -3.56 26.52 1.27
CA THR A 381 -4.18 26.52 2.61
C THR A 381 -3.73 25.33 3.44
N VAL A 382 -3.80 24.10 2.89
CA VAL A 382 -3.38 22.88 3.59
C VAL A 382 -1.89 22.94 3.93
N THR A 383 -1.06 23.42 3.00
CA THR A 383 0.40 23.53 3.19
C THR A 383 0.72 24.56 4.27
N ALA A 384 0.12 25.75 4.24
CA ALA A 384 0.34 26.80 5.22
C ALA A 384 -0.05 26.34 6.64
N ILE A 385 -1.22 25.71 6.78
CA ILE A 385 -1.65 25.17 8.08
C ILE A 385 -0.77 24.01 8.52
N SER A 386 -0.38 23.11 7.62
CA SER A 386 0.51 22.00 7.95
C SER A 386 1.90 22.47 8.39
N GLN A 387 2.44 23.53 7.77
CA GLN A 387 3.71 24.14 8.16
C GLN A 387 3.61 24.82 9.53
N GLN A 388 2.49 25.50 9.82
CA GLN A 388 2.25 26.10 11.12
C GLN A 388 2.05 25.04 12.22
N TRP A 389 1.31 23.96 11.92
CA TRP A 389 1.01 22.91 12.87
C TRP A 389 2.24 22.04 13.16
N ASN A 390 2.93 21.57 12.10
CA ASN A 390 4.14 20.75 12.16
C ASN A 390 4.17 19.71 13.32
N PRO A 391 3.17 18.83 13.44
CA PRO A 391 3.13 17.87 14.54
C PRO A 391 4.20 16.79 14.34
N ARG A 392 4.87 16.43 15.43
CA ARG A 392 5.90 15.38 15.44
C ARG A 392 5.27 14.00 15.46
N SER A 393 5.97 13.00 14.93
CA SER A 393 5.47 11.62 14.98
C SER A 393 5.66 11.02 16.38
N LYS A 394 4.74 10.14 16.80
CA LYS A 394 4.82 9.43 18.09
C LYS A 394 6.15 8.67 18.26
N GLN A 395 6.61 8.04 17.17
CA GLN A 395 7.86 7.27 17.14
C GLN A 395 9.10 8.16 17.30
N GLU A 396 9.15 9.30 16.61
CA GLU A 396 10.26 10.27 16.72
C GLU A 396 10.42 10.79 18.15
N ILE A 397 9.32 11.17 18.81
CA ILE A 397 9.34 11.64 20.21
C ILE A 397 9.82 10.52 21.13
N TYR A 398 9.33 9.30 20.93
CA TYR A 398 9.76 8.15 21.73
C TYR A 398 11.24 7.84 21.56
N ASP A 399 11.75 7.87 20.33
CA ASP A 399 13.15 7.59 20.03
C ASP A 399 14.06 8.66 20.66
N GLU A 400 13.69 9.93 20.62
CA GLU A 400 14.41 11.01 21.30
C GLU A 400 14.47 10.80 22.83
N LEU A 401 13.34 10.42 23.44
CA LEU A 401 13.28 10.17 24.89
C LEU A 401 14.05 8.93 25.34
N THR A 402 14.31 8.00 24.42
CA THR A 402 14.96 6.71 24.71
C THR A 402 16.36 6.59 24.10
N GLU A 403 16.85 7.63 23.44
CA GLU A 403 18.13 7.63 22.73
C GLU A 403 19.28 7.29 23.68
N GLY A 404 20.08 6.28 23.32
CA GLY A 404 21.22 5.82 24.11
C GLY A 404 20.87 5.07 25.39
N LEU A 405 19.58 4.78 25.63
CA LEU A 405 19.12 3.99 26.77
C LEU A 405 18.88 2.53 26.37
N GLY A 406 19.34 1.59 27.19
CA GLY A 406 19.09 0.16 26.99
C GLY A 406 17.66 -0.28 27.39
N GLU A 407 16.99 0.52 28.21
CA GLU A 407 15.61 0.32 28.65
C GLU A 407 14.90 1.69 28.75
N PRO A 408 13.56 1.74 28.63
CA PRO A 408 12.80 2.98 28.79
C PRO A 408 13.07 3.65 30.16
N PRO A 409 13.17 4.99 30.24
CA PRO A 409 13.34 5.70 31.50
C PRO A 409 12.30 5.33 32.55
N ALA A 410 12.71 5.29 33.83
CA ALA A 410 11.76 5.26 34.93
C ALA A 410 10.83 6.48 34.86
N GLY A 411 9.51 6.25 34.89
CA GLY A 411 8.51 7.32 34.76
C GLY A 411 8.20 7.73 33.32
N ILE A 412 8.54 6.92 32.32
CA ILE A 412 8.25 7.19 30.91
C ILE A 412 6.78 7.59 30.65
N HIS A 413 5.79 6.98 31.31
CA HIS A 413 4.38 7.36 31.14
C HIS A 413 4.11 8.81 31.55
N ALA A 414 4.74 9.31 32.61
CA ALA A 414 4.58 10.71 33.02
C ALA A 414 5.25 11.66 32.01
N MET A 415 6.47 11.33 31.57
CA MET A 415 7.16 12.12 30.54
C MET A 415 6.37 12.19 29.22
N LEU A 416 5.76 11.07 28.81
CA LEU A 416 4.92 11.03 27.61
C LEU A 416 3.60 11.80 27.82
N SER A 417 2.98 11.69 29.00
CA SER A 417 1.76 12.41 29.37
C SER A 417 1.98 13.95 29.35
N ASP A 418 3.11 14.41 29.88
CA ASP A 418 3.52 15.83 29.87
C ASP A 418 3.66 16.40 28.44
N ILE A 419 3.92 15.55 27.44
CA ILE A 419 4.02 15.95 26.02
C ILE A 419 2.66 15.90 25.33
N ASP A 420 1.98 14.74 25.38
CA ASP A 420 0.58 14.56 25.00
C ASP A 420 0.10 13.17 25.50
N PRO A 421 -1.05 13.06 26.17
CA PRO A 421 -1.60 11.78 26.65
C PRO A 421 -1.77 10.69 25.58
N VAL A 422 -1.85 11.04 24.29
CA VAL A 422 -1.87 10.07 23.18
C VAL A 422 -0.58 9.24 23.10
N LEU A 423 0.54 9.78 23.57
CA LEU A 423 1.83 9.09 23.57
C LEU A 423 1.87 7.98 24.61
N VAL A 424 1.23 8.17 25.77
CA VAL A 424 1.07 7.13 26.79
C VAL A 424 0.29 5.95 26.22
N ASP A 425 -0.81 6.24 25.52
CA ASP A 425 -1.66 5.21 24.92
C ASP A 425 -0.95 4.46 23.80
N TRP A 426 -0.20 5.19 22.98
CA TRP A 426 0.64 4.60 21.94
C TRP A 426 1.75 3.73 22.55
N TYR A 427 2.42 4.18 23.60
CA TYR A 427 3.47 3.43 24.28
C TYR A 427 2.93 2.13 24.90
N ARG A 428 1.82 2.20 25.64
CA ARG A 428 1.10 1.02 26.15
C ARG A 428 0.74 0.05 25.02
N THR A 429 0.26 0.57 23.90
CA THR A 429 -0.18 -0.24 22.76
C THR A 429 0.97 -0.92 22.02
N TYR A 430 2.08 -0.22 21.80
CA TYR A 430 3.12 -0.66 20.86
C TYR A 430 4.44 -1.06 21.52
N LYS A 431 4.69 -0.69 22.78
CA LYS A 431 5.95 -1.00 23.49
C LYS A 431 5.73 -1.91 24.69
N GLU A 432 4.68 -1.69 25.48
CA GLU A 432 4.38 -2.56 26.65
C GLU A 432 3.58 -3.81 26.26
N HIS A 433 2.66 -3.66 25.30
CA HIS A 433 1.85 -4.75 24.79
C HIS A 433 1.98 -4.90 23.27
N PRO A 434 3.21 -5.05 22.72
CA PRO A 434 3.50 -5.05 21.28
C PRO A 434 2.79 -6.16 20.51
N SER A 435 2.32 -7.21 21.19
CA SER A 435 1.61 -8.37 20.63
C SER A 435 0.22 -8.07 20.03
N ARG A 436 -0.16 -6.79 19.88
CA ARG A 436 -1.51 -6.38 19.45
C ARG A 436 -1.55 -5.69 18.08
N GLN A 437 -0.71 -6.14 17.14
CA GLN A 437 -1.23 -6.25 15.78
C GLN A 437 -2.34 -7.31 15.79
N ARG A 438 -3.35 -7.18 14.92
CA ARG A 438 -4.51 -8.08 14.84
C ARG A 438 -4.08 -9.53 14.52
N SER A 439 -3.51 -10.22 15.51
CA SER A 439 -3.04 -11.58 15.37
C SER A 439 -4.25 -12.49 15.57
N PHE A 440 -4.92 -12.79 14.47
CA PHE A 440 -5.87 -13.89 14.45
C PHE A 440 -5.08 -15.18 14.69
N THR A 441 -5.34 -15.85 15.81
CA THR A 441 -4.78 -17.17 16.11
C THR A 441 -5.70 -18.22 15.49
N PRO A 442 -5.33 -18.86 14.36
CA PRO A 442 -6.17 -19.90 13.77
C PRO A 442 -6.26 -21.09 14.71
N PHE A 443 -7.47 -21.64 14.86
CA PHE A 443 -7.69 -22.92 15.53
C PHE A 443 -8.18 -23.98 14.54
N PRO A 444 -7.97 -25.29 14.84
CA PRO A 444 -8.36 -26.38 13.95
C PRO A 444 -9.84 -26.36 13.56
N GLN A 445 -10.17 -26.90 12.38
CA GLN A 445 -11.56 -26.98 11.90
C GLN A 445 -12.49 -27.67 12.92
N GLU A 446 -12.00 -28.72 13.58
CA GLU A 446 -12.73 -29.44 14.64
C GLU A 446 -13.16 -28.52 15.79
N VAL A 447 -12.26 -27.61 16.23
CA VAL A 447 -12.59 -26.63 17.27
C VAL A 447 -13.71 -25.70 16.79
N ASN A 448 -13.65 -25.24 15.54
CA ASN A 448 -14.70 -24.39 14.98
C ASN A 448 -16.06 -25.10 14.97
N GLU A 449 -16.11 -26.36 14.53
CA GLU A 449 -17.34 -27.17 14.53
C GLU A 449 -17.92 -27.34 15.95
N LEU A 450 -17.06 -27.59 16.95
CA LEU A 450 -17.46 -27.70 18.35
C LEU A 450 -18.00 -26.37 18.91
N LEU A 451 -17.34 -25.24 18.59
CA LEU A 451 -17.78 -23.91 19.02
C LEU A 451 -19.15 -23.53 18.43
N TRP A 452 -19.38 -23.79 17.13
CA TRP A 452 -20.69 -23.57 16.49
C TRP A 452 -21.79 -24.48 17.05
N ALA A 453 -21.43 -25.70 17.44
CA ALA A 453 -22.33 -26.63 18.14
C ALA A 453 -22.55 -26.28 19.63
N ARG A 454 -21.91 -25.21 20.13
CA ARG A 454 -21.90 -24.80 21.56
C ARG A 454 -21.35 -25.86 22.51
N ASN A 455 -20.45 -26.70 22.02
CA ASN A 455 -19.76 -27.73 22.81
C ASN A 455 -18.43 -27.18 23.31
N TYR A 456 -18.52 -26.16 24.18
CA TYR A 456 -17.36 -25.35 24.58
C TYR A 456 -16.33 -26.14 25.38
N ASP A 457 -16.74 -27.04 26.27
CA ASP A 457 -15.81 -27.84 27.08
C ASP A 457 -14.85 -28.67 26.20
N GLN A 458 -15.38 -29.35 25.17
CA GLN A 458 -14.57 -30.13 24.23
C GLN A 458 -13.71 -29.22 23.33
N ALA A 459 -14.26 -28.08 22.89
CA ALA A 459 -13.49 -27.13 22.09
C ALA A 459 -12.27 -26.61 22.87
N ILE A 460 -12.45 -26.29 24.15
CA ILE A 460 -11.38 -25.84 25.04
C ILE A 460 -10.39 -26.99 25.31
N GLU A 461 -10.84 -28.21 25.58
CA GLU A 461 -9.95 -29.37 25.76
C GLU A 461 -9.01 -29.59 24.56
N VAL A 462 -9.54 -29.47 23.33
CA VAL A 462 -8.72 -29.56 22.10
C VAL A 462 -7.72 -28.40 22.03
N LEU A 463 -8.11 -27.17 22.37
CA LEU A 463 -7.19 -26.04 22.39
C LEU A 463 -6.10 -26.21 23.45
N GLU A 464 -6.43 -26.67 24.65
CA GLU A 464 -5.48 -26.88 25.74
C GLU A 464 -4.47 -28.01 25.47
N SER A 465 -4.74 -28.87 24.49
CA SER A 465 -3.76 -29.85 24.00
C SER A 465 -2.61 -29.22 23.18
N HIS A 466 -2.71 -27.93 22.84
CA HIS A 466 -1.70 -27.17 22.10
C HIS A 466 -1.00 -26.16 23.02
N GLU A 467 0.29 -25.92 22.77
CA GLU A 467 1.04 -24.87 23.46
C GLU A 467 0.83 -23.53 22.76
N PHE A 468 0.34 -22.53 23.51
CA PHE A 468 0.19 -21.16 23.04
C PHE A 468 1.12 -20.23 23.82
N THR A 469 1.70 -19.26 23.12
CA THR A 469 2.36 -18.12 23.76
C THR A 469 1.33 -17.29 24.54
N PRO A 470 1.74 -16.50 25.56
CA PRO A 470 0.82 -15.63 26.28
C PRO A 470 0.01 -14.68 25.38
N ALA A 471 0.61 -14.22 24.28
CA ALA A 471 -0.06 -13.37 23.29
C ALA A 471 -1.15 -14.13 22.51
N GLU A 472 -0.86 -15.37 22.09
CA GLU A 472 -1.82 -16.23 21.40
C GLU A 472 -2.99 -16.59 22.31
N SER A 473 -2.74 -16.91 23.59
CA SER A 473 -3.79 -17.18 24.57
C SER A 473 -4.71 -15.99 24.79
N GLN A 474 -4.16 -14.77 24.86
CA GLN A 474 -4.96 -13.55 24.97
C GLN A 474 -5.81 -13.28 23.72
N SER A 475 -5.24 -13.52 22.54
CA SER A 475 -5.96 -13.40 21.28
C SER A 475 -7.09 -14.44 21.19
N LEU A 476 -6.80 -15.71 21.51
CA LEU A 476 -7.78 -16.79 21.53
C LEU A 476 -8.92 -16.48 22.50
N PHE A 477 -8.62 -16.00 23.70
CA PHE A 477 -9.65 -15.60 24.66
C PHE A 477 -10.63 -14.57 24.05
N SER A 478 -10.10 -13.56 23.36
CA SER A 478 -10.93 -12.53 22.72
C SER A 478 -11.74 -13.08 21.53
N GLN A 479 -11.17 -13.99 20.74
CA GLN A 479 -11.85 -14.64 19.62
C GLN A 479 -12.94 -15.62 20.07
N LEU A 480 -12.71 -16.35 21.17
CA LEU A 480 -13.63 -17.34 21.69
C LEU A 480 -14.91 -16.70 22.22
N LEU A 481 -14.81 -15.49 22.77
CA LEU A 481 -15.98 -14.69 23.17
C LEU A 481 -16.97 -14.39 22.02
N GLU A 482 -16.52 -14.48 20.76
CA GLU A 482 -17.39 -14.28 19.58
C GLU A 482 -18.48 -15.35 19.44
N PHE A 483 -18.25 -16.54 20.02
CA PHE A 483 -19.16 -17.68 19.90
C PHE A 483 -20.31 -17.66 20.90
N GLY A 484 -20.38 -16.65 21.76
CA GLY A 484 -21.46 -16.41 22.70
C GLY A 484 -20.97 -16.19 24.14
N PRO A 485 -21.77 -15.52 24.98
CA PRO A 485 -21.40 -15.22 26.37
C PRO A 485 -21.27 -16.48 27.23
N ASP A 486 -21.96 -17.57 26.86
CA ASP A 486 -21.98 -18.86 27.53
C ASP A 486 -20.63 -19.59 27.53
N ILE A 487 -19.69 -19.20 26.68
CA ILE A 487 -18.30 -19.71 26.70
C ILE A 487 -17.47 -19.12 27.84
N TYR A 488 -17.85 -17.95 28.36
CA TYR A 488 -17.05 -17.20 29.32
C TYR A 488 -16.74 -17.98 30.61
N PRO A 489 -17.70 -18.66 31.27
CA PRO A 489 -17.39 -19.47 32.44
C PRO A 489 -16.40 -20.60 32.16
N VAL A 490 -16.49 -21.21 30.97
CA VAL A 490 -15.57 -22.27 30.53
C VAL A 490 -14.15 -21.72 30.35
N LEU A 491 -14.02 -20.56 29.70
CA LEU A 491 -12.73 -19.85 29.56
C LEU A 491 -12.11 -19.49 30.92
N MET A 492 -12.92 -19.05 31.88
CA MET A 492 -12.42 -18.67 33.20
C MET A 492 -11.96 -19.88 34.03
N SER A 493 -12.46 -21.08 33.73
CA SER A 493 -11.99 -22.33 34.34
C SER A 493 -10.80 -22.98 33.63
N SER A 494 -10.41 -22.49 32.44
CA SER A 494 -9.36 -23.10 31.62
C SER A 494 -8.00 -22.41 31.80
N SER A 495 -6.97 -23.01 31.19
CA SER A 495 -5.62 -22.43 31.06
C SER A 495 -5.57 -21.21 30.13
N LEU A 496 -6.58 -21.02 29.28
CA LEU A 496 -6.71 -19.85 28.40
C LEU A 496 -7.25 -18.61 29.11
N ARG A 497 -7.67 -18.73 30.37
CA ARG A 497 -8.24 -17.63 31.18
C ARG A 497 -7.39 -16.36 31.08
N GLN A 498 -8.06 -15.22 30.93
CA GLN A 498 -7.44 -13.91 30.99
C GLN A 498 -7.98 -13.13 32.19
N GLY A 499 -7.10 -12.35 32.84
CA GLY A 499 -7.51 -11.50 33.97
C GLY A 499 -8.37 -10.31 33.54
N LYS A 500 -8.25 -9.87 32.28
CA LYS A 500 -8.97 -8.73 31.71
C LYS A 500 -9.36 -9.00 30.27
N ILE A 501 -10.53 -8.51 29.88
CA ILE A 501 -11.01 -8.52 28.50
C ILE A 501 -10.30 -7.39 27.71
N ASP A 502 -9.86 -7.67 26.49
CA ASP A 502 -9.42 -6.61 25.56
C ASP A 502 -10.66 -5.87 25.03
N TYR A 503 -10.99 -4.75 25.69
CA TYR A 503 -12.19 -3.98 25.34
C TYR A 503 -12.16 -3.43 23.91
N LEU A 504 -10.99 -3.18 23.31
CA LEU A 504 -10.93 -2.76 21.91
C LEU A 504 -11.45 -3.87 20.99
N GLN A 505 -10.99 -5.10 21.20
CA GLN A 505 -11.42 -6.26 20.43
C GLN A 505 -12.90 -6.59 20.65
N PHE A 506 -13.38 -6.40 21.88
CA PHE A 506 -14.77 -6.57 22.25
C PHE A 506 -15.68 -5.56 21.55
N VAL A 507 -15.39 -4.25 21.64
CA VAL A 507 -16.22 -3.20 21.02
C VAL A 507 -16.30 -3.33 19.51
N LEU A 508 -15.21 -3.71 18.84
CA LEU A 508 -15.21 -3.90 17.39
C LEU A 508 -16.16 -5.00 16.90
N ARG A 509 -16.62 -5.87 17.80
CA ARG A 509 -17.49 -7.02 17.49
C ARG A 509 -18.86 -6.94 18.13
N LEU A 510 -19.06 -5.99 19.04
CA LEU A 510 -20.32 -5.76 19.70
C LEU A 510 -21.33 -5.24 18.68
N ARG A 511 -22.46 -5.95 18.50
CA ARG A 511 -23.48 -5.54 17.53
C ARG A 511 -24.50 -4.60 18.14
N ALA A 512 -24.79 -4.77 19.43
CA ALA A 512 -25.71 -3.93 20.17
C ALA A 512 -25.33 -3.91 21.66
N PRO A 513 -25.60 -2.82 22.41
CA PRO A 513 -25.21 -2.72 23.81
C PRO A 513 -25.77 -3.84 24.71
N GLN A 514 -26.94 -4.39 24.37
CA GLN A 514 -27.60 -5.44 25.15
C GLN A 514 -26.83 -6.77 25.17
N GLU A 515 -25.91 -7.00 24.22
CA GLU A 515 -25.05 -8.19 24.20
C GLU A 515 -24.07 -8.25 25.38
N MET A 516 -23.87 -7.14 26.11
CA MET A 516 -23.00 -7.07 27.29
C MET A 516 -23.65 -7.68 28.54
N GLN A 517 -24.97 -7.58 28.69
CA GLN A 517 -25.68 -7.98 29.92
C GLN A 517 -25.46 -9.46 30.30
N PRO A 518 -25.55 -10.43 29.36
CA PRO A 518 -25.26 -11.81 29.69
C PRO A 518 -23.83 -12.01 30.21
N LEU A 519 -22.85 -11.32 29.61
CA LEU A 519 -21.44 -11.44 29.97
C LEU A 519 -21.17 -10.85 31.37
N GLU A 520 -21.76 -9.69 31.69
CA GLU A 520 -21.73 -9.13 33.06
C GLU A 520 -22.40 -10.07 34.07
N SER A 521 -23.54 -10.68 33.71
CA SER A 521 -24.24 -11.63 34.59
C SER A 521 -23.44 -12.90 34.89
N LEU A 522 -22.51 -13.25 34.00
CA LEU A 522 -21.56 -14.36 34.16
C LEU A 522 -20.27 -13.93 34.86
N GLY A 523 -20.20 -12.69 35.35
CA GLY A 523 -19.10 -12.17 36.16
C GLY A 523 -17.95 -11.56 35.36
N ALA A 524 -18.16 -11.21 34.09
CA ALA A 524 -17.16 -10.44 33.35
C ALA A 524 -17.06 -9.01 33.86
N ASP A 525 -15.83 -8.56 34.10
CA ASP A 525 -15.57 -7.17 34.43
C ASP A 525 -15.56 -6.32 33.16
N LEU A 526 -16.69 -5.67 32.88
CA LEU A 526 -16.84 -4.66 31.82
C LEU A 526 -16.78 -3.22 32.35
N ARG A 527 -16.78 -3.04 33.68
CA ARG A 527 -16.82 -1.74 34.35
C ARG A 527 -15.45 -1.28 34.85
N GLY A 528 -14.43 -2.12 34.77
CA GLY A 528 -13.04 -1.79 35.04
C GLY A 528 -12.30 -1.18 33.84
N PHE A 529 -11.05 -1.60 33.67
CA PHE A 529 -10.16 -1.16 32.60
C PHE A 529 -9.35 -2.33 32.04
N ASP A 530 -9.05 -2.25 30.74
CA ASP A 530 -8.25 -3.27 30.04
C ASP A 530 -6.75 -3.16 30.38
N GLU A 531 -5.90 -3.95 29.71
CA GLU A 531 -4.44 -3.86 29.88
C GLU A 531 -3.85 -2.52 29.40
N ARG A 532 -4.56 -1.76 28.56
CA ARG A 532 -4.14 -0.41 28.13
C ARG A 532 -4.61 0.68 29.10
N GLN A 533 -5.19 0.29 30.24
CA GLN A 533 -5.79 1.20 31.22
C GLN A 533 -6.97 1.98 30.63
N LYS A 534 -7.70 1.39 29.67
CA LYS A 534 -8.85 2.03 29.03
C LYS A 534 -10.16 1.41 29.46
N THR A 535 -11.16 2.27 29.66
CA THR A 535 -12.54 1.88 29.95
C THR A 535 -13.24 1.45 28.66
N LEU A 536 -14.36 0.75 28.81
CA LEU A 536 -15.21 0.42 27.68
C LEU A 536 -15.79 1.67 27.00
N LEU A 537 -16.10 2.71 27.81
CA LEU A 537 -16.55 4.02 27.32
C LEU A 537 -15.52 4.69 26.42
N PHE A 538 -14.23 4.63 26.77
CA PHE A 538 -13.16 5.19 25.92
C PHE A 538 -13.20 4.59 24.51
N TYR A 539 -13.29 3.26 24.38
CA TYR A 539 -13.32 2.60 23.08
C TYR A 539 -14.64 2.83 22.32
N ALA A 540 -15.77 2.91 23.02
CA ALA A 540 -17.04 3.28 22.40
C ALA A 540 -16.97 4.66 21.74
N VAL A 541 -16.35 5.63 22.43
CA VAL A 541 -16.11 6.98 21.90
C VAL A 541 -15.10 6.96 20.76
N ASP A 542 -14.00 6.21 20.90
CA ASP A 542 -12.97 6.09 19.87
C ASP A 542 -13.50 5.50 18.55
N GLN A 543 -14.47 4.60 18.63
CA GLN A 543 -15.17 4.05 17.46
C GLN A 543 -16.36 4.91 16.99
N MET A 544 -16.63 6.04 17.64
CA MET A 544 -17.80 6.90 17.40
C MET A 544 -19.14 6.16 17.45
N ASN A 545 -19.27 5.12 18.28
CA ASN A 545 -20.51 4.38 18.42
C ASN A 545 -21.46 5.10 19.39
N SER A 546 -22.25 6.06 18.89
CA SER A 546 -23.11 6.93 19.71
C SER A 546 -24.17 6.16 20.52
N GLU A 547 -24.67 5.05 19.98
CA GLU A 547 -25.63 4.18 20.67
C GLU A 547 -24.97 3.54 21.90
N LEU A 548 -23.78 2.95 21.72
CA LEU A 548 -23.02 2.36 22.81
C LEU A 548 -22.57 3.42 23.83
N VAL A 549 -22.11 4.58 23.38
CA VAL A 549 -21.77 5.69 24.28
C VAL A 549 -22.97 6.07 25.14
N THR A 550 -24.14 6.30 24.54
CA THR A 550 -25.35 6.67 25.28
C THR A 550 -25.72 5.61 26.32
N TYR A 551 -25.74 4.34 25.91
CA TYR A 551 -26.03 3.22 26.82
C TYR A 551 -25.05 3.17 28.01
N LEU A 552 -23.74 3.23 27.75
CA LEU A 552 -22.72 3.13 28.80
C LEU A 552 -22.83 4.29 29.81
N VAL A 553 -23.17 5.48 29.34
CA VAL A 553 -23.37 6.65 30.21
C VAL A 553 -24.64 6.54 31.05
N GLU A 554 -25.76 6.10 30.45
CA GLU A 554 -27.03 5.89 31.17
C GLU A 554 -26.91 4.80 32.24
N GLU A 555 -26.15 3.75 31.97
CA GLU A 555 -25.87 2.64 32.91
C GLU A 555 -24.76 2.94 33.94
N GLY A 556 -24.19 4.16 33.89
CA GLY A 556 -23.21 4.65 34.85
C GLY A 556 -21.85 3.95 34.77
N PHE A 557 -21.38 3.61 33.57
CA PHE A 557 -20.02 3.09 33.38
C PHE A 557 -18.99 4.16 33.75
N PRO A 558 -17.80 3.78 34.27
CA PRO A 558 -16.78 4.74 34.65
C PRO A 558 -16.21 5.52 33.47
N TYR A 559 -15.90 6.79 33.71
CA TYR A 559 -15.33 7.69 32.71
C TYR A 559 -13.87 7.32 32.37
N SER A 560 -12.98 7.38 33.37
CA SER A 560 -11.58 6.98 33.28
C SER A 560 -11.10 6.49 34.65
N PHE A 561 -10.02 5.70 34.66
CA PHE A 561 -9.27 5.29 35.85
C PHE A 561 -7.83 5.80 35.88
N ASP A 562 -7.37 6.41 34.78
CA ASP A 562 -6.02 6.91 34.58
C ASP A 562 -6.08 8.39 34.19
N ASP A 563 -5.11 9.16 34.71
CA ASP A 563 -4.92 10.57 34.41
C ASP A 563 -3.69 10.83 33.53
N LEU A 564 -2.90 9.80 33.20
CA LEU A 564 -1.72 9.93 32.33
C LEU A 564 -2.08 9.82 30.84
N GLY A 565 -2.87 8.81 30.48
CA GLY A 565 -3.32 8.56 29.11
C GLY A 565 -4.56 9.37 28.72
N GLN A 566 -5.01 9.23 27.45
CA GLN A 566 -6.21 9.94 27.00
C GLN A 566 -7.47 9.48 27.76
N ASP A 567 -8.32 10.41 28.15
CA ASP A 567 -9.67 10.12 28.64
C ASP A 567 -10.69 10.05 27.48
N PRO A 568 -11.98 9.74 27.74
CA PRO A 568 -12.99 9.73 26.69
C PRO A 568 -13.17 11.07 25.96
N LEU A 569 -13.07 12.24 26.62
CA LEU A 569 -13.22 13.52 25.95
C LEU A 569 -12.04 13.83 25.03
N HIS A 570 -10.81 13.45 25.41
CA HIS A 570 -9.66 13.47 24.52
C HIS A 570 -9.88 12.63 23.26
N ALA A 571 -10.48 11.44 23.40
CA ALA A 571 -10.80 10.57 22.27
C ALA A 571 -11.86 11.19 21.36
N ALA A 572 -12.94 11.74 21.93
CA ALA A 572 -14.00 12.41 21.17
C ALA A 572 -13.47 13.61 20.37
N LEU A 573 -12.59 14.42 20.98
CA LEU A 573 -12.05 15.62 20.34
C LEU A 573 -10.90 15.34 19.36
N ARG A 574 -10.36 14.11 19.34
CA ARG A 574 -9.23 13.74 18.48
C ARG A 574 -9.65 13.74 17.01
N GLN A 575 -9.17 14.73 16.26
CA GLN A 575 -9.40 14.85 14.82
C GLN A 575 -8.41 13.95 14.04
N GLY A 576 -8.79 12.69 13.83
CA GLY A 576 -8.20 11.79 12.83
C GLY A 576 -9.19 11.54 11.70
N VAL A 577 -8.83 10.81 10.63
CA VAL A 577 -9.75 10.44 9.53
C VAL A 577 -11.02 9.83 10.15
N MET A 578 -12.07 10.65 10.24
CA MET A 578 -13.26 10.38 11.04
C MET A 578 -13.92 9.12 10.51
N ARG A 579 -13.98 8.07 11.33
CA ARG A 579 -14.76 6.85 11.04
C ARG A 579 -16.25 7.05 11.32
N GLY A 580 -16.64 8.13 12.01
CA GLY A 580 -18.01 8.56 12.23
C GLY A 580 -18.28 9.97 11.69
N SER A 581 -19.55 10.39 11.72
CA SER A 581 -19.93 11.71 11.18
C SER A 581 -19.55 12.83 12.17
N ILE A 582 -19.12 14.00 11.67
CA ILE A 582 -18.99 15.21 12.49
C ILE A 582 -20.31 15.55 13.21
N THR A 583 -21.45 15.11 12.66
CA THR A 583 -22.78 15.22 13.27
C THR A 583 -22.89 14.48 14.61
N GLU A 584 -22.15 13.38 14.80
CA GLU A 584 -22.18 12.59 16.05
C GLU A 584 -21.28 13.18 17.14
N LEU A 585 -20.32 14.03 16.77
CA LEU A 585 -19.38 14.63 17.70
C LEU A 585 -20.08 15.48 18.76
N GLU A 586 -21.01 16.36 18.34
CA GLU A 586 -21.70 17.25 19.27
C GLU A 586 -22.50 16.46 20.32
N GLN A 587 -23.18 15.40 19.90
CA GLN A 587 -23.94 14.53 20.78
C GLN A 587 -23.01 13.74 21.72
N THR A 588 -21.93 13.15 21.20
CA THR A 588 -20.96 12.42 22.02
C THR A 588 -20.32 13.33 23.06
N VAL A 589 -19.86 14.52 22.69
CA VAL A 589 -19.32 15.50 23.65
C VAL A 589 -20.40 15.87 24.66
N ALA A 590 -21.63 16.15 24.23
CA ALA A 590 -22.72 16.49 25.15
C ALA A 590 -22.98 15.38 26.19
N THR A 591 -22.96 14.11 25.76
CA THR A 591 -23.10 12.94 26.63
C THR A 591 -21.92 12.83 27.61
N LEU A 592 -20.68 13.01 27.15
CA LEU A 592 -19.49 12.96 28.01
C LEU A 592 -19.43 14.11 29.02
N MET A 593 -19.91 15.30 28.66
CA MET A 593 -19.95 16.44 29.58
C MET A 593 -20.86 16.22 30.79
N SER A 594 -21.75 15.20 30.77
CA SER A 594 -22.54 14.81 31.94
C SER A 594 -21.69 14.31 33.12
N TYR A 595 -20.50 13.77 32.85
CA TYR A 595 -19.51 13.38 33.87
C TYR A 595 -18.78 14.57 34.50
N GLN A 596 -18.96 15.78 33.95
CA GLN A 596 -18.23 16.99 34.36
C GLN A 596 -16.69 16.78 34.35
N PRO A 597 -16.12 16.34 33.21
CA PRO A 597 -14.69 16.07 33.13
C PRO A 597 -13.85 17.35 33.32
N GLN A 598 -12.63 17.18 33.83
CA GLN A 598 -11.65 18.26 33.90
C GLN A 598 -11.14 18.58 32.48
N VAL A 599 -11.26 19.83 32.06
CA VAL A 599 -10.81 20.29 30.73
C VAL A 599 -9.40 20.85 30.82
N ASP A 600 -8.41 20.00 30.56
CA ASP A 600 -6.98 20.34 30.54
C ASP A 600 -6.53 21.03 29.23
N GLU A 601 -5.23 21.27 29.09
CA GLU A 601 -4.65 21.89 27.90
C GLU A 601 -4.69 21.00 26.65
N PHE A 602 -4.63 19.68 26.79
CA PHE A 602 -4.60 18.73 25.67
C PHE A 602 -5.98 18.58 25.02
N HIS A 603 -7.05 18.71 25.81
CA HIS A 603 -8.41 18.92 25.30
C HIS A 603 -8.51 20.21 24.48
N ARG A 604 -7.99 21.33 25.00
CA ARG A 604 -8.02 22.63 24.32
C ARG A 604 -7.22 22.63 23.03
N ASN A 605 -6.08 21.94 22.99
CA ASN A 605 -5.29 21.78 21.77
C ASN A 605 -6.10 21.02 20.69
N ARG A 606 -6.84 19.97 21.06
CA ARG A 606 -7.73 19.24 20.14
C ARG A 606 -8.91 20.11 19.66
N LEU A 607 -9.48 20.94 20.54
CA LEU A 607 -10.50 21.93 20.19
C LEU A 607 -9.96 22.99 19.22
N ALA A 608 -8.67 23.33 19.26
CA ALA A 608 -8.06 24.23 18.28
C ALA A 608 -8.08 23.62 16.88
N VAL A 609 -7.81 22.32 16.75
CA VAL A 609 -7.98 21.60 15.47
C VAL A 609 -9.44 21.56 15.04
N LEU A 610 -10.36 21.30 15.98
CA LEU A 610 -11.80 21.33 15.69
C LEU A 610 -12.25 22.70 15.18
N ARG A 611 -11.81 23.80 15.79
CA ARG A 611 -12.11 25.18 15.35
C ARG A 611 -11.58 25.45 13.95
N LEU A 612 -10.41 24.92 13.60
CA LEU A 612 -9.81 25.08 12.27
C LEU A 612 -10.56 24.29 11.19
N LYS A 613 -11.03 23.08 11.52
CA LYS A 613 -11.68 22.18 10.54
C LYS A 613 -13.20 22.33 10.47
N TYR A 614 -13.82 22.67 11.59
CA TYR A 614 -15.28 22.69 11.79
C TYR A 614 -15.68 23.87 12.70
N PRO A 615 -15.50 25.12 12.22
CA PRO A 615 -15.72 26.31 13.04
C PRO A 615 -17.13 26.38 13.63
N ASP A 616 -18.17 26.03 12.87
CA ASP A 616 -19.56 26.05 13.34
C ASP A 616 -19.81 25.05 14.48
N VAL A 617 -19.28 23.83 14.34
CA VAL A 617 -19.38 22.78 15.36
C VAL A 617 -18.67 23.21 16.64
N TYR A 618 -17.49 23.81 16.51
CA TYR A 618 -16.79 24.40 17.64
C TYR A 618 -17.63 25.48 18.32
N GLN A 619 -18.24 26.41 17.57
CA GLN A 619 -19.09 27.47 18.12
C GLN A 619 -20.32 26.91 18.86
N ASN A 620 -20.98 25.89 18.30
CA ASN A 620 -22.09 25.21 18.94
C ASN A 620 -21.69 24.58 20.27
N LEU A 621 -20.55 23.87 20.30
CA LEU A 621 -20.04 23.23 21.49
C LEU A 621 -19.74 24.24 22.61
N VAL A 622 -19.03 25.34 22.31
CA VAL A 622 -18.65 26.33 23.34
C VAL A 622 -19.82 27.19 23.80
N SER A 623 -20.83 27.41 22.93
CA SER A 623 -22.08 28.06 23.31
C SER A 623 -22.84 27.24 24.37
N ARG A 624 -22.84 25.91 24.23
CA ARG A 624 -23.49 25.00 25.17
C ARG A 624 -22.64 24.66 26.39
N TYR A 625 -21.31 24.61 26.22
CA TYR A 625 -20.33 24.23 27.23
C TYR A 625 -19.19 25.26 27.29
N PRO A 626 -19.38 26.41 27.95
CA PRO A 626 -18.40 27.50 27.98
C PRO A 626 -17.01 27.11 28.49
N GLN A 627 -16.89 26.05 29.30
CA GLN A 627 -15.61 25.52 29.77
C GLN A 627 -14.70 24.98 28.65
N LEU A 628 -15.29 24.63 27.49
CA LEU A 628 -14.57 24.19 26.28
C LEU A 628 -14.04 25.36 25.44
N ALA A 629 -14.33 26.62 25.80
CA ALA A 629 -13.82 27.76 25.06
C ALA A 629 -12.28 27.81 25.09
N ILE A 630 -11.67 28.09 23.93
CA ILE A 630 -10.22 28.24 23.78
C ILE A 630 -9.84 29.64 23.33
N ASP A 631 -8.63 30.07 23.68
CA ASP A 631 -8.10 31.36 23.27
C ASP A 631 -7.82 31.41 21.75
N ASN A 632 -7.72 32.62 21.20
CA ASN A 632 -7.36 32.79 19.78
C ASN A 632 -6.00 32.17 19.46
N ASN A 633 -5.06 32.24 20.41
CA ASN A 633 -3.70 31.71 20.26
C ASN A 633 -3.52 30.30 20.87
N GLN A 634 -4.60 29.54 21.06
CA GLN A 634 -4.51 28.18 21.57
C GLN A 634 -3.58 27.33 20.67
N PRO A 635 -2.55 26.67 21.24
CA PRO A 635 -1.67 25.79 20.48
C PRO A 635 -2.42 24.63 19.82
N LEU A 636 -1.87 24.13 18.72
CA LEU A 636 -2.29 22.88 18.12
C LEU A 636 -1.58 21.69 18.79
N PRO A 637 -2.12 20.46 18.71
CA PRO A 637 -1.50 19.27 19.30
C PRO A 637 -0.11 19.06 18.69
N ARG A 638 0.89 18.81 19.54
CA ARG A 638 2.30 18.65 19.11
C ARG A 638 2.58 17.29 18.46
N VAL A 639 1.63 16.37 18.55
CA VAL A 639 1.81 14.96 18.19
C VAL A 639 0.78 14.58 17.12
N ARG A 640 1.25 13.93 16.05
CA ARG A 640 0.41 13.36 14.99
C ARG A 640 -0.07 11.97 15.37
#